data_AF-I4C0B9-F1
#
_entry.id   AF-I4C0B9-F1
#
_cell.length_a   1.000
_cell.length_b   1.000
_cell.length_c   1.000
_cell.angle_alpha   90.00
_cell.angle_beta   90.00
_cell.angle_gamma   90.00
#
_symmetry.space_group_name_H-M   'P 1'
#
loop_
_entity.id
_entity.type
_entity.pdbx_description
1 polymer ?
#
loop_
_entity_poly.entity_id
_entity_poly.type
_entity_poly.pdbx_seq_one_letter_code
_entity_poly.pdbx_strand_id
1 'polypeptide(L)'
;MSFLFINVNHDVGYESSESIPISLGYILAALKSRGYDGIILDDLRDRPLSLNVLEKWIRRLDPSVIGFTSYQSTIERIRFFCRYIKSRHRRIQIVLGGPQAVLMPSEALRELEDVDVLSRMEGETVLLEMAGALTAGRPMESVSGITCRCSGKIIDTVSDLEIPENLDEYPSPYLTNILNLEGKTTAILLSSRGCTHVCWFCITPGICKGKVRYHSIDRVLEEMRVLASRGIERFWFADPNFTEDRNRTEELLRRKMESGITTPFWCQTRADLIDAGLMKKLAAAGADTIAFGLESGSPGVLEKTKKGILLEQLRENVAAAQSLGMEAELFSIFGLPGETVDDARQTMEFVRSLGIPIQSNSGSQQMQLYFGSVYQKNPAKFGIFPLNGHRPAYLSVGDRFTTDYMNASEMRKVRNLWVLANEQMEMDVYYKQRTFEILDFLLSNKDDLKDEPTLHAYGALTASVIEEFDLLQDFLDGYSRLQTDGSQEVDQLVSALSFFQETDEPAGPEDRVIFDSRSWIDGVPFTGISGKFWDVLLGRGLLLPEFELGFLGARQGDDREFSFVFPDDYGQEELRGKKVDVQAKIHKIFKSRHVSNLAEFRRLRIENHYKFQDLDLLRDQNEILYYLALRDSDTEALLRAPSHFLAYLHKLAKLGKRQQVANLAALVKGKPTALNALADTLITVGKYDWALEYYKQLEEELPSSMLKQVRCLLQLGQPEEALRIMDHIPESSDLAFQETLLQCLKSAKPESNRIPSLEHHVLNLKVNAALGRETASRRSQSGLPPLVHGETE
;
A
#
# COMPACT_ATOMS: atom_id res chain seq x y z
N MET A 1 -22.19 -3.97 32.50
CA MET A 1 -21.69 -2.90 31.61
C MET A 1 -20.98 -3.57 30.44
N SER A 2 -21.22 -3.10 29.22
CA SER A 2 -20.67 -3.69 27.99
C SER A 2 -19.82 -2.70 27.19
N PHE A 3 -18.85 -3.23 26.45
CA PHE A 3 -17.88 -2.50 25.64
C PHE A 3 -17.94 -2.97 24.19
N LEU A 4 -17.94 -2.04 23.25
CA LEU A 4 -17.78 -2.35 21.83
C LEU A 4 -16.49 -1.72 21.33
N PHE A 5 -15.58 -2.53 20.80
CA PHE A 5 -14.39 -2.01 20.14
C PHE A 5 -14.56 -2.08 18.62
N ILE A 6 -14.00 -1.11 17.92
CA ILE A 6 -13.95 -1.12 16.46
C ILE A 6 -12.48 -1.03 16.03
N ASN A 7 -12.00 -2.08 15.39
CA ASN A 7 -10.68 -2.15 14.78
C ASN A 7 -10.76 -1.57 13.35
N VAL A 8 -10.24 -0.35 13.19
CA VAL A 8 -10.24 0.34 11.89
C VAL A 8 -8.89 0.12 11.24
N ASN A 9 -8.84 -0.69 10.18
CA ASN A 9 -7.64 -0.93 9.39
C ASN A 9 -7.99 -1.15 7.91
N HIS A 10 -8.31 -0.06 7.22
CA HIS A 10 -8.79 -0.06 5.84
C HIS A 10 -7.70 -0.24 4.77
N ASP A 11 -6.43 -0.27 5.18
CA ASP A 11 -5.28 -0.53 4.29
C ASP A 11 -4.99 -2.03 4.15
N VAL A 12 -5.47 -2.83 5.12
CA VAL A 12 -5.16 -4.24 5.28
C VAL A 12 -6.36 -5.12 4.90
N GLY A 13 -6.08 -6.23 4.22
CA GLY A 13 -7.09 -7.25 3.85
C GLY A 13 -7.33 -8.28 4.95
N TYR A 14 -8.45 -8.98 4.86
CA TYR A 14 -8.92 -9.96 5.84
C TYR A 14 -7.93 -11.09 6.14
N GLU A 15 -7.12 -11.54 5.19
CA GLU A 15 -6.20 -12.68 5.41
C GLU A 15 -4.89 -12.25 6.09
N SER A 16 -4.55 -10.96 6.06
CA SER A 16 -3.30 -10.46 6.63
C SER A 16 -3.27 -10.57 8.15
N SER A 17 -2.13 -10.94 8.71
CA SER A 17 -1.90 -10.97 10.17
C SER A 17 -2.03 -9.58 10.81
N GLU A 18 -1.77 -8.50 10.06
CA GLU A 18 -1.95 -7.10 10.52
C GLU A 18 -3.41 -6.75 10.79
N SER A 19 -4.36 -7.53 10.30
CA SER A 19 -5.78 -7.33 10.59
C SER A 19 -6.16 -7.84 11.99
N ILE A 20 -5.31 -8.66 12.65
CA ILE A 20 -5.60 -9.20 13.98
C ILE A 20 -5.59 -8.03 14.99
N PRO A 21 -6.70 -7.74 15.69
CA PRO A 21 -6.81 -6.59 16.59
C PRO A 21 -6.15 -6.86 17.95
N ILE A 22 -4.86 -7.24 17.96
CA ILE A 22 -4.18 -7.79 19.15
C ILE A 22 -4.24 -6.84 20.35
N SER A 23 -4.00 -5.54 20.17
CA SER A 23 -4.07 -4.54 21.25
C SER A 23 -5.48 -4.43 21.85
N LEU A 24 -6.52 -4.44 21.01
CA LEU A 24 -7.92 -4.43 21.49
C LEU A 24 -8.28 -5.77 22.15
N GLY A 25 -7.71 -6.88 21.66
CA GLY A 25 -7.83 -8.20 22.28
C GLY A 25 -7.36 -8.22 23.72
N TYR A 26 -6.17 -7.67 24.00
CA TYR A 26 -5.66 -7.54 25.38
C TYR A 26 -6.58 -6.71 26.28
N ILE A 27 -7.09 -5.58 25.78
CA ILE A 27 -8.03 -4.72 26.52
C ILE A 27 -9.33 -5.47 26.83
N LEU A 28 -9.90 -6.16 25.84
CA LEU A 28 -11.12 -6.94 26.01
C LEU A 28 -10.90 -8.12 26.97
N ALA A 29 -9.73 -8.76 26.93
CA ALA A 29 -9.36 -9.82 27.87
C ALA A 29 -9.28 -9.32 29.30
N ALA A 30 -8.66 -8.15 29.52
CA ALA A 30 -8.61 -7.50 30.82
C ALA A 30 -10.01 -7.18 31.35
N LEU A 31 -10.87 -6.60 30.51
CA LEU A 31 -12.27 -6.27 30.85
C LEU A 31 -13.08 -7.53 31.21
N LYS A 32 -13.04 -8.58 30.38
CA LYS A 32 -13.75 -9.85 30.64
C LYS A 32 -13.26 -10.54 31.91
N SER A 33 -11.97 -10.46 32.23
CA SER A 33 -11.44 -11.04 33.49
C SER A 33 -12.01 -10.39 34.76
N ARG A 34 -12.57 -9.17 34.64
CA ARG A 34 -13.25 -8.44 35.72
C ARG A 34 -14.77 -8.45 35.62
N GLY A 35 -15.35 -9.33 34.79
CA GLY A 35 -16.79 -9.53 34.66
C GLY A 35 -17.52 -8.51 33.79
N TYR A 36 -16.80 -7.69 33.02
CA TYR A 36 -17.40 -6.84 31.99
C TYR A 36 -17.58 -7.63 30.69
N ASP A 37 -18.57 -7.23 29.88
CA ASP A 37 -18.81 -7.87 28.58
C ASP A 37 -18.35 -6.98 27.41
N GLY A 38 -18.13 -7.57 26.24
CA GLY A 38 -17.80 -6.82 25.04
C GLY A 38 -17.36 -7.66 23.86
N ILE A 39 -17.26 -6.99 22.71
CA ILE A 39 -16.82 -7.56 21.43
C ILE A 39 -15.94 -6.56 20.65
N ILE A 40 -15.23 -7.07 19.64
CA ILE A 40 -14.48 -6.26 18.66
C ILE A 40 -15.09 -6.49 17.27
N LEU A 41 -15.35 -5.41 16.54
CA LEU A 41 -15.74 -5.43 15.13
C LEU A 41 -14.61 -4.91 14.24
N ASP A 42 -14.35 -5.60 13.15
CA ASP A 42 -13.37 -5.20 12.15
C ASP A 42 -13.97 -4.29 11.05
N ASP A 43 -13.24 -3.25 10.65
CA ASP A 43 -13.44 -2.42 9.45
C ASP A 43 -12.17 -2.51 8.58
N LEU A 44 -12.16 -3.46 7.63
CA LEU A 44 -11.01 -3.81 6.79
C LEU A 44 -11.22 -3.43 5.32
N ARG A 45 -10.14 -3.46 4.53
CA ARG A 45 -10.14 -3.07 3.10
C ARG A 45 -11.16 -3.83 2.25
N ASP A 46 -11.19 -5.15 2.42
CA ASP A 46 -12.04 -6.09 1.67
C ASP A 46 -13.28 -6.55 2.44
N ARG A 47 -13.34 -6.23 3.75
CA ARG A 47 -14.50 -6.44 4.63
C ARG A 47 -14.83 -5.17 5.42
N PRO A 48 -15.33 -4.11 4.73
CA PRO A 48 -15.66 -2.86 5.40
C PRO A 48 -16.86 -3.02 6.35
N LEU A 49 -16.80 -2.38 7.52
CA LEU A 49 -17.88 -2.38 8.49
C LEU A 49 -19.03 -1.51 7.99
N SER A 50 -20.15 -2.16 7.66
CA SER A 50 -21.36 -1.45 7.27
C SER A 50 -22.06 -0.81 8.48
N LEU A 51 -22.69 0.34 8.26
CA LEU A 51 -23.44 1.07 9.30
C LEU A 51 -24.62 0.24 9.86
N ASN A 52 -25.26 -0.56 9.00
CA ASN A 52 -26.35 -1.47 9.39
C ASN A 52 -25.86 -2.51 10.39
N VAL A 53 -24.69 -3.12 10.12
CA VAL A 53 -24.09 -4.12 11.00
C VAL A 53 -23.66 -3.47 12.31
N LEU A 54 -23.01 -2.30 12.25
CA LEU A 54 -22.65 -1.53 13.44
C LEU A 54 -23.87 -1.20 14.31
N GLU A 55 -24.96 -0.68 13.71
CA GLU A 55 -26.19 -0.36 14.44
C GLU A 55 -26.86 -1.60 15.05
N LYS A 56 -26.88 -2.74 14.32
CA LYS A 56 -27.37 -4.02 14.84
C LYS A 56 -26.61 -4.41 16.11
N TRP A 57 -25.29 -4.27 16.09
CA TRP A 57 -24.42 -4.60 17.21
C TRP A 57 -24.56 -3.66 18.39
N ILE A 58 -24.63 -2.35 18.14
CA ILE A 58 -24.90 -1.35 19.19
C ILE A 58 -26.21 -1.68 19.91
N ARG A 59 -27.28 -2.00 19.16
CA ARG A 59 -28.57 -2.37 19.76
C ARG A 59 -28.54 -3.69 20.52
N ARG A 60 -27.77 -4.67 20.03
CA ARG A 60 -27.68 -5.99 20.65
C ARG A 60 -26.91 -5.94 21.97
N LEU A 61 -25.82 -5.18 22.00
CA LEU A 61 -24.88 -5.14 23.13
C LEU A 61 -25.20 -4.02 24.15
N ASP A 62 -25.90 -2.97 23.71
CA ASP A 62 -26.13 -1.73 24.47
C ASP A 62 -24.85 -1.19 25.15
N PRO A 63 -23.77 -0.95 24.38
CA PRO A 63 -22.47 -0.64 24.93
C PRO A 63 -22.47 0.70 25.66
N SER A 64 -21.90 0.74 26.86
CA SER A 64 -21.66 1.99 27.59
C SER A 64 -20.47 2.75 27.03
N VAL A 65 -19.51 2.01 26.43
CA VAL A 65 -18.27 2.55 25.86
C VAL A 65 -18.05 1.96 24.48
N ILE A 66 -17.71 2.81 23.51
CA ILE A 66 -17.14 2.40 22.24
C ILE A 66 -15.68 2.87 22.16
N GLY A 67 -14.77 1.93 21.96
CA GLY A 67 -13.33 2.20 21.90
C GLY A 67 -12.74 1.99 20.51
N PHE A 68 -11.78 2.84 20.14
CA PHE A 68 -11.00 2.71 18.91
C PHE A 68 -9.50 2.72 19.22
N THR A 69 -8.72 1.94 18.46
CA THR A 69 -7.28 2.17 18.34
C THR A 69 -7.04 3.18 17.22
N SER A 70 -6.31 4.26 17.51
CA SER A 70 -6.08 5.35 16.57
C SER A 70 -4.63 5.39 16.08
N TYR A 71 -4.50 5.42 14.77
CA TYR A 71 -3.29 5.77 14.04
C TYR A 71 -3.58 7.03 13.23
N GLN A 72 -2.54 7.74 12.80
CA GLN A 72 -2.73 8.92 11.94
C GLN A 72 -3.51 8.58 10.66
N SER A 73 -3.23 7.44 10.03
CA SER A 73 -3.91 7.02 8.79
C SER A 73 -5.39 6.70 8.99
N THR A 74 -5.80 6.29 10.20
CA THR A 74 -7.17 5.78 10.45
C THR A 74 -8.09 6.79 11.12
N ILE A 75 -7.56 7.92 11.62
CA ILE A 75 -8.32 8.84 12.46
C ILE A 75 -9.53 9.49 11.76
N GLU A 76 -9.44 9.79 10.46
CA GLU A 76 -10.59 10.38 9.73
C GLU A 76 -11.73 9.37 9.56
N ARG A 77 -11.41 8.08 9.34
CA ARG A 77 -12.41 7.00 9.30
C ARG A 77 -13.03 6.77 10.68
N ILE A 78 -12.23 6.86 11.74
CA ILE A 78 -12.72 6.81 13.13
C ILE A 78 -13.67 7.98 13.42
N ARG A 79 -13.31 9.22 13.04
CA ARG A 79 -14.18 10.41 13.21
C ARG A 79 -15.54 10.23 12.53
N PHE A 80 -15.56 9.64 11.35
CA PHE A 80 -16.81 9.29 10.67
C PHE A 80 -17.69 8.35 11.50
N PHE A 81 -17.12 7.28 12.05
CA PHE A 81 -17.88 6.39 12.95
C PHE A 81 -18.31 7.10 14.23
N CYS A 82 -17.44 7.89 14.86
CA CYS A 82 -17.79 8.64 16.08
C CYS A 82 -18.99 9.55 15.84
N ARG A 83 -18.97 10.34 14.75
CA ARG A 83 -20.08 11.22 14.36
C ARG A 83 -21.36 10.43 14.10
N TYR A 84 -21.27 9.33 13.36
CA TYR A 84 -22.41 8.45 13.10
C TYR A 84 -23.03 7.94 14.41
N ILE A 85 -22.19 7.39 15.30
CA ILE A 85 -22.62 6.88 16.61
C ILE A 85 -23.27 7.99 17.42
N LYS A 86 -22.63 9.15 17.59
CA LYS A 86 -23.17 10.28 18.38
C LYS A 86 -24.44 10.88 17.81
N SER A 87 -24.68 10.78 16.50
CA SER A 87 -25.93 11.25 15.89
C SER A 87 -27.16 10.45 16.36
N ARG A 88 -26.97 9.21 16.82
CA ARG A 88 -28.05 8.28 17.21
C ARG A 88 -28.01 7.91 18.70
N HIS A 89 -26.79 7.79 19.25
CA HIS A 89 -26.49 7.22 20.55
C HIS A 89 -25.61 8.16 21.38
N ARG A 90 -26.12 9.36 21.69
CA ARG A 90 -25.38 10.43 22.39
C ARG A 90 -24.81 10.03 23.76
N ARG A 91 -25.40 9.02 24.42
CA ARG A 91 -25.03 8.59 25.77
C ARG A 91 -23.77 7.72 25.80
N ILE A 92 -23.46 7.03 24.71
CA ILE A 92 -22.30 6.14 24.63
C ILE A 92 -21.03 6.97 24.76
N GLN A 93 -20.12 6.55 25.65
CA GLN A 93 -18.80 7.17 25.77
C GLN A 93 -17.89 6.66 24.66
N ILE A 94 -17.25 7.56 23.93
CA ILE A 94 -16.32 7.25 22.85
C ILE A 94 -14.90 7.51 23.33
N VAL A 95 -14.06 6.47 23.28
CA VAL A 95 -12.67 6.48 23.75
C VAL A 95 -11.73 6.25 22.57
N LEU A 96 -10.75 7.13 22.41
CA LEU A 96 -9.63 6.91 21.49
C LEU A 96 -8.39 6.49 22.28
N GLY A 97 -7.81 5.35 21.92
CA GLY A 97 -6.52 4.87 22.41
C GLY A 97 -5.54 4.65 21.26
N GLY A 98 -4.45 3.93 21.55
CA GLY A 98 -3.42 3.60 20.56
C GLY A 98 -2.35 4.69 20.39
N PRO A 99 -1.34 4.43 19.54
CA PRO A 99 -0.12 5.24 19.47
C PRO A 99 -0.35 6.72 19.15
N GLN A 100 -1.35 7.06 18.33
CA GLN A 100 -1.69 8.45 18.02
C GLN A 100 -2.28 9.16 19.25
N ALA A 101 -3.26 8.54 19.93
CA ALA A 101 -3.99 9.15 21.04
C ALA A 101 -3.12 9.39 22.28
N VAL A 102 -2.17 8.50 22.59
CA VAL A 102 -1.36 8.62 23.81
C VAL A 102 -0.56 9.94 23.86
N LEU A 103 -0.02 10.38 22.72
CA LEU A 103 0.83 11.58 22.63
C LEU A 103 0.15 12.78 21.95
N MET A 104 -1.12 12.64 21.53
CA MET A 104 -1.89 13.72 20.91
C MET A 104 -2.02 14.95 21.83
N PRO A 105 -1.95 16.19 21.32
CA PRO A 105 -2.26 17.38 22.14
C PRO A 105 -3.66 17.30 22.76
N SER A 106 -3.83 17.68 24.03
CA SER A 106 -5.13 17.61 24.71
C SER A 106 -6.18 18.52 24.06
N GLU A 107 -5.74 19.64 23.48
CA GLU A 107 -6.56 20.57 22.71
C GLU A 107 -7.18 19.93 21.47
N ALA A 108 -6.63 18.81 20.97
CA ALA A 108 -7.20 18.06 19.87
C ALA A 108 -8.64 17.63 20.12
N LEU A 109 -9.03 17.40 21.39
CA LEU A 109 -10.43 17.14 21.72
C LEU A 109 -11.35 18.30 21.29
N ARG A 110 -10.90 19.56 21.20
CA ARG A 110 -11.77 20.66 20.74
C ARG A 110 -12.29 20.43 19.32
N GLU A 111 -11.47 19.81 18.46
CA GLU A 111 -11.79 19.52 17.07
C GLU A 111 -12.37 18.10 16.86
N LEU A 112 -12.26 17.25 17.89
CA LEU A 112 -12.86 15.93 17.98
C LEU A 112 -14.12 15.97 18.88
N GLU A 113 -15.12 16.73 18.48
CA GLU A 113 -16.33 16.97 19.28
C GLU A 113 -17.13 15.68 19.59
N ASP A 114 -17.02 14.66 18.74
CA ASP A 114 -17.70 13.37 18.90
C ASP A 114 -16.90 12.36 19.74
N VAL A 115 -15.72 12.74 20.22
CA VAL A 115 -14.87 11.93 21.08
C VAL A 115 -14.95 12.49 22.50
N ASP A 116 -15.20 11.61 23.48
CA ASP A 116 -15.34 12.03 24.88
C ASP A 116 -14.00 11.93 25.63
N VAL A 117 -13.18 10.93 25.29
CA VAL A 117 -11.98 10.55 26.06
C VAL A 117 -10.80 10.18 25.15
N LEU A 118 -9.61 10.67 25.48
CA LEU A 118 -8.32 10.15 24.99
C LEU A 118 -7.67 9.32 26.10
N SER A 119 -7.34 8.07 25.82
CA SER A 119 -6.53 7.23 26.71
C SER A 119 -5.05 7.62 26.61
N ARG A 120 -4.41 7.96 27.73
CA ARG A 120 -3.01 8.43 27.78
C ARG A 120 -2.01 7.36 28.25
N MET A 121 -2.48 6.14 28.46
CA MET A 121 -1.66 5.04 28.96
C MET A 121 -2.09 3.70 28.32
N GLU A 122 -1.58 2.59 28.86
CA GLU A 122 -2.00 1.24 28.46
C GLU A 122 -3.50 1.06 28.67
N GLY A 123 -4.18 0.59 27.63
CA GLY A 123 -5.64 0.55 27.59
C GLY A 123 -6.23 -0.46 28.57
N GLU A 124 -5.52 -1.55 28.86
CA GLU A 124 -5.93 -2.60 29.79
C GLU A 124 -6.20 -2.01 31.18
N THR A 125 -5.32 -1.13 31.65
CA THR A 125 -5.43 -0.47 32.96
C THR A 125 -6.44 0.66 32.93
N VAL A 126 -6.35 1.55 31.94
CA VAL A 126 -7.20 2.76 31.88
C VAL A 126 -8.67 2.41 31.64
N LEU A 127 -8.97 1.45 30.77
CA LEU A 127 -10.35 1.06 30.49
C LEU A 127 -10.98 0.30 31.66
N LEU A 128 -10.18 -0.44 32.46
CA LEU A 128 -10.65 -1.04 33.70
C LEU A 128 -10.99 0.01 34.77
N GLU A 129 -10.15 1.03 34.94
CA GLU A 129 -10.44 2.14 35.87
C GLU A 129 -11.68 2.92 35.42
N MET A 130 -11.79 3.19 34.12
CA MET A 130 -12.97 3.83 33.54
C MET A 130 -14.24 2.98 33.73
N ALA A 131 -14.16 1.65 33.55
CA ALA A 131 -15.27 0.74 33.80
C ALA A 131 -15.74 0.79 35.26
N GLY A 132 -14.77 0.80 36.20
CA GLY A 132 -15.03 0.95 37.63
C GLY A 132 -15.68 2.29 37.98
N ALA A 133 -15.17 3.39 37.41
CA ALA A 133 -15.74 4.72 37.59
C ALA A 133 -17.18 4.81 37.06
N LEU A 134 -17.44 4.34 35.84
CA LEU A 134 -18.77 4.35 35.24
C LEU A 134 -19.76 3.48 36.02
N THR A 135 -19.34 2.30 36.47
CA THR A 135 -20.17 1.40 37.29
C THR A 135 -20.50 2.02 38.64
N ALA A 136 -19.56 2.74 39.25
CA ALA A 136 -19.75 3.44 40.52
C ALA A 136 -20.45 4.81 40.39
N GLY A 137 -20.78 5.25 39.17
CA GLY A 137 -21.35 6.58 38.92
C GLY A 137 -20.39 7.74 39.21
N ARG A 138 -19.07 7.49 39.22
CA ARG A 138 -18.04 8.52 39.38
C ARG A 138 -17.87 9.33 38.09
N PRO A 139 -17.57 10.63 38.18
CA PRO A 139 -17.33 11.46 37.01
C PRO A 139 -16.04 11.07 36.28
N MET A 140 -15.96 11.34 34.97
CA MET A 140 -14.79 11.01 34.15
C MET A 140 -13.54 11.78 34.57
N GLU A 141 -13.66 12.99 35.10
CA GLU A 141 -12.51 13.72 35.65
C GLU A 141 -11.83 13.03 36.85
N SER A 142 -12.44 11.98 37.42
CA SER A 142 -11.84 11.16 38.47
C SER A 142 -11.11 9.91 37.96
N VAL A 143 -11.18 9.61 36.67
CA VAL A 143 -10.46 8.49 36.05
C VAL A 143 -9.04 8.95 35.77
N SER A 144 -8.05 8.25 36.30
CA SER A 144 -6.65 8.59 36.08
C SER A 144 -6.15 8.17 34.69
N GLY A 145 -5.21 8.93 34.12
CA GLY A 145 -4.54 8.55 32.87
C GLY A 145 -5.35 8.83 31.59
N ILE A 146 -6.30 9.76 31.64
CA ILE A 146 -7.09 10.20 30.48
C ILE A 146 -7.09 11.71 30.28
N THR A 147 -7.35 12.13 29.04
CA THR A 147 -7.90 13.46 28.75
C THR A 147 -9.38 13.30 28.46
N CYS A 148 -10.24 14.08 29.11
CA CYS A 148 -11.69 13.99 28.90
C CYS A 148 -12.36 15.36 28.74
N ARG A 149 -13.55 15.36 28.17
CA ARG A 149 -14.44 16.54 28.15
C ARG A 149 -15.41 16.50 29.33
N CYS A 150 -15.28 17.45 30.24
CA CYS A 150 -16.16 17.59 31.40
C CYS A 150 -16.74 19.00 31.46
N SER A 151 -18.07 19.12 31.42
CA SER A 151 -18.80 20.41 31.47
C SER A 151 -18.28 21.47 30.48
N GLY A 152 -17.96 21.05 29.26
CA GLY A 152 -17.42 21.93 28.20
C GLY A 152 -15.93 22.27 28.32
N LYS A 153 -15.25 21.79 29.35
CA LYS A 153 -13.80 21.94 29.53
C LYS A 153 -13.06 20.66 29.17
N ILE A 154 -11.84 20.81 28.68
CA ILE A 154 -10.92 19.68 28.48
C ILE A 154 -10.07 19.57 29.74
N ILE A 155 -10.03 18.38 30.32
CA ILE A 155 -9.33 18.09 31.57
C ILE A 155 -8.34 16.96 31.32
N ASP A 156 -7.08 17.21 31.64
CA ASP A 156 -6.04 16.20 31.76
C ASP A 156 -6.00 15.70 33.20
N THR A 157 -6.22 14.40 33.38
CA THR A 157 -6.14 13.76 34.69
C THR A 157 -4.70 13.32 34.94
N VAL A 158 -4.21 13.56 36.15
CA VAL A 158 -2.87 13.11 36.53
C VAL A 158 -2.87 11.59 36.59
N SER A 159 -1.89 10.97 35.96
CA SER A 159 -1.68 9.51 36.04
C SER A 159 -1.02 9.16 37.37
N ASP A 160 -1.78 8.67 38.34
CA ASP A 160 -1.29 7.95 39.53
C ASP A 160 -1.40 6.42 39.38
N LEU A 161 -1.93 5.92 38.26
CA LEU A 161 -2.06 4.49 38.00
C LEU A 161 -0.69 3.83 37.82
N GLU A 162 -0.44 2.80 38.63
CA GLU A 162 0.68 1.91 38.42
C GLU A 162 0.39 0.99 37.24
N ILE A 163 1.32 0.97 36.30
CA ILE A 163 1.31 0.01 35.20
C ILE A 163 2.01 -1.26 35.71
N PRO A 164 1.42 -2.46 35.53
CA PRO A 164 2.05 -3.74 35.88
C PRO A 164 3.45 -3.86 35.30
N GLU A 165 4.42 -4.22 36.15
CA GLU A 165 5.78 -4.57 35.73
C GLU A 165 5.79 -5.95 35.06
N ASN A 166 5.01 -6.90 35.60
CA ASN A 166 4.80 -8.20 35.01
C ASN A 166 3.64 -8.14 34.01
N LEU A 167 3.91 -8.36 32.72
CA LEU A 167 2.86 -8.30 31.70
C LEU A 167 1.85 -9.45 31.82
N ASP A 168 2.16 -10.52 32.56
CA ASP A 168 1.23 -11.62 32.75
C ASP A 168 -0.02 -11.23 33.54
N GLU A 169 0.01 -10.10 34.26
CA GLU A 169 -1.17 -9.52 34.90
C GLU A 169 -2.26 -9.12 33.89
N TYR A 170 -1.89 -8.87 32.63
CA TYR A 170 -2.86 -8.68 31.55
C TYR A 170 -3.27 -10.03 30.96
N PRO A 171 -4.55 -10.43 30.99
CA PRO A 171 -4.99 -11.71 30.45
C PRO A 171 -4.66 -11.86 28.96
N SER A 172 -4.32 -13.07 28.54
CA SER A 172 -3.98 -13.36 27.14
C SER A 172 -5.23 -13.43 26.27
N PRO A 173 -5.32 -12.67 25.17
CA PRO A 173 -6.45 -12.81 24.25
C PRO A 173 -6.47 -14.16 23.52
N TYR A 174 -5.33 -14.84 23.41
CA TYR A 174 -5.25 -16.18 22.80
C TYR A 174 -5.70 -17.27 23.76
N LEU A 175 -5.20 -17.24 25.00
CA LEU A 175 -5.56 -18.25 26.02
C LEU A 175 -7.01 -18.11 26.50
N THR A 176 -7.56 -16.90 26.42
CA THR A 176 -8.98 -16.63 26.71
C THR A 176 -9.90 -16.80 25.50
N ASN A 177 -9.35 -17.21 24.35
CA ASN A 177 -10.09 -17.40 23.10
C ASN A 177 -10.92 -16.18 22.66
N ILE A 178 -10.41 -14.97 22.90
CA ILE A 178 -11.12 -13.74 22.52
C ILE A 178 -10.98 -13.46 21.03
N LEU A 179 -9.80 -13.70 20.46
CA LEU A 179 -9.55 -13.40 19.06
C LEU A 179 -10.05 -14.53 18.16
N ASN A 180 -10.99 -14.22 17.27
CA ASN A 180 -11.26 -15.02 16.09
C ASN A 180 -10.07 -14.95 15.12
N LEU A 181 -9.53 -16.11 14.73
CA LEU A 181 -8.36 -16.28 13.87
C LEU A 181 -8.69 -17.00 12.56
N GLU A 182 -9.97 -17.08 12.19
CA GLU A 182 -10.40 -17.71 10.94
C GLU A 182 -9.71 -17.06 9.73
N GLY A 183 -9.16 -17.88 8.83
CA GLY A 183 -8.45 -17.40 7.64
C GLY A 183 -7.07 -16.80 7.90
N LYS A 184 -6.53 -16.93 9.12
CA LYS A 184 -5.17 -16.49 9.46
C LYS A 184 -4.18 -17.64 9.38
N THR A 185 -3.08 -17.44 8.67
CA THR A 185 -1.93 -18.36 8.68
C THR A 185 -0.80 -17.87 9.58
N THR A 186 -0.73 -16.56 9.85
CA THR A 186 0.27 -15.94 10.73
C THR A 186 -0.40 -15.23 11.90
N ALA A 187 0.13 -15.38 13.12
CA ALA A 187 -0.38 -14.70 14.32
C ALA A 187 0.67 -13.77 14.95
N ILE A 188 0.23 -12.59 15.39
CA ILE A 188 1.06 -11.60 16.08
C ILE A 188 1.22 -11.99 17.55
N LEU A 189 2.46 -12.13 18.01
CA LEU A 189 2.83 -12.39 19.41
C LEU A 189 3.58 -11.20 19.99
N LEU A 190 3.43 -11.01 21.30
CA LEU A 190 4.21 -10.07 22.09
C LEU A 190 4.88 -10.86 23.20
N SER A 191 6.21 -10.91 23.20
CA SER A 191 6.96 -11.47 24.33
C SER A 191 7.36 -10.37 25.34
N SER A 192 7.38 -9.12 24.87
CA SER A 192 7.74 -7.93 25.63
C SER A 192 7.00 -6.67 25.17
N ARG A 193 7.07 -5.62 26.00
CA ARG A 193 6.65 -4.25 25.66
C ARG A 193 7.73 -3.26 26.07
N GLY A 194 8.12 -2.39 25.15
CA GLY A 194 9.03 -1.28 25.39
C GLY A 194 10.41 -1.44 24.75
N CYS A 195 11.25 -0.43 24.95
CA CYS A 195 12.59 -0.34 24.38
C CYS A 195 13.40 0.66 25.23
N THR A 196 14.65 0.33 25.58
CA THR A 196 15.52 1.22 26.37
C THR A 196 16.33 2.21 25.52
N HIS A 197 16.40 2.00 24.21
CA HIS A 197 17.24 2.76 23.29
C HIS A 197 16.64 4.12 22.91
N VAL A 198 17.46 5.13 22.61
CA VAL A 198 17.03 6.54 22.49
C VAL A 198 17.10 7.10 21.06
N CYS A 199 16.61 6.35 20.07
CA CYS A 199 16.51 6.82 18.68
C CYS A 199 15.62 8.06 18.57
N TRP A 200 16.13 9.18 18.02
CA TRP A 200 15.44 10.47 18.07
C TRP A 200 14.15 10.56 17.23
N PHE A 201 14.03 9.74 16.20
CA PHE A 201 12.81 9.62 15.39
C PHE A 201 11.70 8.78 16.07
N CYS A 202 12.05 7.92 17.03
CA CYS A 202 11.15 6.92 17.58
C CYS A 202 10.36 7.45 18.80
N ILE A 203 9.09 7.02 18.93
CA ILE A 203 8.21 7.38 20.06
C ILE A 203 8.21 6.33 21.19
N THR A 204 8.55 5.07 20.87
CA THR A 204 8.46 3.92 21.79
C THR A 204 9.14 4.15 23.14
N PRO A 205 10.38 4.68 23.20
CA PRO A 205 11.07 4.89 24.48
C PRO A 205 10.36 5.93 25.35
N GLY A 206 9.77 6.97 24.73
CA GLY A 206 9.00 7.99 25.41
C GLY A 206 7.70 7.45 26.02
N ILE A 207 6.98 6.61 25.27
CA ILE A 207 5.73 5.97 25.73
C ILE A 207 6.01 4.98 26.86
N CYS A 208 7.07 4.18 26.74
CA CYS A 208 7.40 3.12 27.70
C CYS A 208 8.32 3.60 28.83
N LYS A 209 8.59 4.92 28.93
CA LYS A 209 9.49 5.53 29.92
C LYS A 209 10.88 4.86 29.98
N GLY A 210 11.39 4.41 28.83
CA GLY A 210 12.69 3.75 28.70
C GLY A 210 12.79 2.39 29.42
N LYS A 211 11.68 1.70 29.65
CA LYS A 211 11.65 0.35 30.25
C LYS A 211 11.21 -0.70 29.26
N VAL A 212 11.66 -1.94 29.47
CA VAL A 212 11.12 -3.14 28.81
C VAL A 212 10.52 -4.04 29.87
N ARG A 213 9.28 -4.46 29.65
CA ARG A 213 8.54 -5.42 30.48
C ARG A 213 8.25 -6.67 29.67
N TYR A 214 8.11 -7.81 30.34
CA TYR A 214 8.01 -9.11 29.67
C TYR A 214 6.78 -9.88 30.12
N HIS A 215 6.23 -10.67 29.20
CA HIS A 215 5.42 -11.83 29.56
C HIS A 215 6.34 -12.94 30.09
N SER A 216 5.84 -13.89 30.88
CA SER A 216 6.64 -15.07 31.24
C SER A 216 6.91 -15.95 30.02
N ILE A 217 8.01 -16.69 30.06
CA ILE A 217 8.32 -17.69 29.02
C ILE A 217 7.24 -18.77 28.97
N ASP A 218 6.72 -19.18 30.13
CA ASP A 218 5.64 -20.18 30.22
C ASP A 218 4.40 -19.74 29.45
N ARG A 219 3.99 -18.49 29.64
CA ARG A 219 2.85 -17.93 28.92
C ARG A 219 3.11 -17.86 27.42
N VAL A 220 4.25 -17.35 26.99
CA VAL A 220 4.59 -17.22 25.56
C VAL A 220 4.55 -18.59 24.88
N LEU A 221 5.13 -19.62 25.50
CA LEU A 221 5.10 -20.99 24.96
C LEU A 221 3.69 -21.57 24.92
N GLU A 222 2.83 -21.26 25.90
CA GLU A 222 1.45 -21.70 25.90
C GLU A 222 0.62 -21.01 24.81
N GLU A 223 0.81 -19.70 24.60
CA GLU A 223 0.19 -18.98 23.49
C GLU A 223 0.61 -19.58 22.15
N MET A 224 1.91 -19.87 21.96
CA MET A 224 2.42 -20.53 20.76
C MET A 224 1.79 -21.90 20.55
N ARG A 225 1.66 -22.72 21.60
CA ARG A 225 1.02 -24.04 21.53
C ARG A 225 -0.44 -23.94 21.12
N VAL A 226 -1.20 -23.03 21.74
CA VAL A 226 -2.62 -22.79 21.41
C VAL A 226 -2.76 -22.32 19.97
N LEU A 227 -1.95 -21.37 19.53
CA LEU A 227 -1.99 -20.86 18.16
C LEU A 227 -1.65 -21.94 17.13
N ALA A 228 -0.58 -22.71 17.35
CA ALA A 228 -0.23 -23.82 16.48
C ALA A 228 -1.35 -24.86 16.40
N SER A 229 -2.02 -25.16 17.53
CA SER A 229 -3.16 -26.09 17.55
C SER A 229 -4.39 -25.59 16.78
N ARG A 230 -4.47 -24.28 16.50
CA ARG A 230 -5.52 -23.63 15.72
C ARG A 230 -5.17 -23.45 14.25
N GLY A 231 -4.08 -24.05 13.78
CA GLY A 231 -3.65 -23.99 12.38
C GLY A 231 -2.83 -22.75 12.03
N ILE A 232 -2.30 -22.02 13.02
CA ILE A 232 -1.32 -20.96 12.74
C ILE A 232 0.00 -21.62 12.32
N GLU A 233 0.48 -21.22 11.14
CA GLU A 233 1.65 -21.77 10.46
C GLU A 233 2.90 -20.93 10.69
N ARG A 234 2.76 -19.68 11.14
CA ARG A 234 3.89 -18.78 11.42
C ARG A 234 3.59 -17.81 12.57
N PHE A 235 4.58 -17.51 13.40
CA PHE A 235 4.47 -16.45 14.41
C PHE A 235 5.17 -15.17 13.97
N TRP A 236 4.60 -14.03 14.33
CA TRP A 236 5.24 -12.72 14.19
C TRP A 236 5.43 -12.10 15.57
N PHE A 237 6.67 -12.05 16.06
CA PHE A 237 6.99 -11.32 17.28
C PHE A 237 7.05 -9.81 17.03
N ALA A 238 6.06 -9.07 17.51
CA ALA A 238 5.94 -7.61 17.35
C ALA A 238 6.69 -6.80 18.44
N ASP A 239 7.55 -7.46 19.20
CA ASP A 239 8.48 -6.87 20.14
C ASP A 239 9.35 -5.80 19.43
N PRO A 240 9.55 -4.60 20.01
CA PRO A 240 10.45 -3.61 19.41
C PRO A 240 11.88 -4.13 19.24
N ASN A 241 12.34 -4.94 20.20
CA ASN A 241 13.62 -5.65 20.18
C ASN A 241 13.42 -7.04 20.79
N PHE A 242 13.31 -8.08 19.96
CA PHE A 242 13.13 -9.44 20.43
C PHE A 242 14.29 -9.93 21.31
N THR A 243 15.50 -9.40 21.07
CA THR A 243 16.73 -9.81 21.77
C THR A 243 17.22 -8.82 22.84
N GLU A 244 16.35 -7.92 23.32
CA GLU A 244 16.71 -6.90 24.34
C GLU A 244 17.34 -7.53 25.59
N ASP A 245 16.75 -8.61 26.12
CA ASP A 245 17.36 -9.45 27.16
C ASP A 245 17.88 -10.75 26.54
N ARG A 246 19.20 -10.81 26.35
CA ARG A 246 19.89 -11.95 25.76
C ARG A 246 19.66 -13.25 26.53
N ASN A 247 19.73 -13.23 27.87
CA ASN A 247 19.60 -14.43 28.68
C ASN A 247 18.18 -14.99 28.60
N ARG A 248 17.19 -14.10 28.72
CA ARG A 248 15.79 -14.46 28.56
C ARG A 248 15.50 -15.00 27.16
N THR A 249 16.08 -14.39 26.12
CA THR A 249 15.91 -14.83 24.73
C THR A 249 16.44 -16.24 24.55
N GLU A 250 17.69 -16.50 24.96
CA GLU A 250 18.29 -17.84 24.85
C GLU A 250 17.47 -18.91 25.57
N GLU A 251 16.92 -18.57 26.74
CA GLU A 251 16.04 -19.47 27.50
C GLU A 251 14.71 -19.74 26.77
N LEU A 252 14.09 -18.72 26.18
CA LEU A 252 12.87 -18.88 25.38
C LEU A 252 13.12 -19.79 24.17
N LEU A 253 14.22 -19.58 23.44
CA LEU A 253 14.59 -20.38 22.26
C LEU A 253 14.84 -21.85 22.65
N ARG A 254 15.62 -22.08 23.72
CA ARG A 254 15.87 -23.42 24.26
C ARG A 254 14.56 -24.13 24.62
N ARG A 255 13.68 -23.46 25.37
CA ARG A 255 12.42 -24.04 25.81
C ARG A 255 11.41 -24.24 24.69
N LYS A 256 11.41 -23.41 23.65
CA LYS A 256 10.60 -23.63 22.43
C LYS A 256 10.99 -24.95 21.76
N MET A 257 12.30 -25.18 21.58
CA MET A 257 12.83 -26.42 20.99
C MET A 257 12.48 -27.64 21.85
N GLU A 258 12.67 -27.57 23.17
CA GLU A 258 12.33 -28.67 24.09
C GLU A 258 10.82 -28.97 24.16
N SER A 259 9.98 -27.96 23.91
CA SER A 259 8.53 -28.11 23.89
C SER A 259 8.01 -28.74 22.59
N GLY A 260 8.88 -28.98 21.59
CA GLY A 260 8.49 -29.53 20.29
C GLY A 260 7.70 -28.58 19.40
N ILE A 261 7.71 -27.27 19.68
CA ILE A 261 6.99 -26.28 18.87
C ILE A 261 7.83 -25.97 17.62
N THR A 262 7.44 -26.54 16.48
CA THR A 262 8.16 -26.42 15.20
C THR A 262 7.74 -25.24 14.35
N THR A 263 6.62 -24.57 14.68
CA THR A 263 6.11 -23.41 13.94
C THR A 263 7.21 -22.34 13.81
N PRO A 264 7.53 -21.88 12.58
CA PRO A 264 8.53 -20.85 12.34
C PRO A 264 8.09 -19.48 12.83
N PHE A 265 9.04 -18.55 12.95
CA PHE A 265 8.72 -17.20 13.38
C PHE A 265 9.60 -16.11 12.77
N TRP A 266 8.94 -14.98 12.50
CA TRP A 266 9.56 -13.70 12.21
C TRP A 266 9.86 -12.95 13.51
N CYS A 267 11.01 -12.30 13.59
CA CYS A 267 11.33 -11.37 14.69
C CYS A 267 12.13 -10.16 14.20
N GLN A 268 12.09 -9.07 14.97
CA GLN A 268 12.94 -7.91 14.73
C GLN A 268 13.83 -7.62 15.93
N THR A 269 15.02 -7.10 15.66
CA THR A 269 15.92 -6.61 16.71
C THR A 269 16.88 -5.55 16.18
N ARG A 270 17.60 -4.88 17.08
CA ARG A 270 18.72 -4.03 16.69
C ARG A 270 19.95 -4.86 16.36
N ALA A 271 20.71 -4.40 15.37
CA ALA A 271 21.94 -5.06 14.93
C ALA A 271 23.03 -5.16 16.00
N ASP A 272 23.02 -4.30 17.03
CA ASP A 272 23.98 -4.32 18.14
C ASP A 272 23.54 -5.18 19.34
N LEU A 273 22.34 -5.79 19.28
CA LEU A 273 21.81 -6.69 20.31
C LEU A 273 21.95 -8.18 19.95
N ILE A 274 22.62 -8.48 18.84
CA ILE A 274 22.77 -9.84 18.33
C ILE A 274 24.21 -10.10 17.87
N ASP A 275 24.62 -11.35 17.97
CA ASP A 275 25.89 -11.87 17.48
C ASP A 275 25.66 -13.20 16.74
N ALA A 276 26.70 -13.73 16.10
CA ALA A 276 26.63 -15.00 15.36
C ALA A 276 26.21 -16.20 16.24
N GLY A 277 26.48 -16.17 17.55
CA GLY A 277 26.10 -17.23 18.47
C GLY A 277 24.59 -17.23 18.77
N LEU A 278 24.02 -16.06 19.03
CA LEU A 278 22.58 -15.90 19.22
C LEU A 278 21.82 -16.12 17.91
N MET A 279 22.36 -15.67 16.77
CA MET A 279 21.79 -15.94 15.44
C MET A 279 21.61 -17.43 15.18
N LYS A 280 22.63 -18.25 15.49
CA LYS A 280 22.52 -19.72 15.36
C LYS A 280 21.41 -20.32 16.23
N LYS A 281 21.22 -19.79 17.45
CA LYS A 281 20.15 -20.24 18.34
C LYS A 281 18.77 -19.86 17.80
N LEU A 282 18.63 -18.67 17.19
CA LEU A 282 17.40 -18.24 16.54
C LEU A 282 17.04 -19.17 15.38
N ALA A 283 17.97 -19.41 14.45
CA ALA A 283 17.77 -20.33 13.33
C ALA A 283 17.39 -21.74 13.81
N ALA A 284 18.12 -22.29 14.79
CA ALA A 284 17.83 -23.61 15.35
C ALA A 284 16.45 -23.71 16.01
N ALA A 285 15.95 -22.61 16.59
CA ALA A 285 14.61 -22.53 17.16
C ALA A 285 13.51 -22.31 16.11
N GLY A 286 13.85 -22.16 14.83
CA GLY A 286 12.90 -21.97 13.73
C GLY A 286 12.62 -20.50 13.39
N ALA A 287 13.51 -19.56 13.70
CA ALA A 287 13.42 -18.23 13.10
C ALA A 287 13.64 -18.36 11.58
N ASP A 288 12.67 -17.91 10.79
CA ASP A 288 12.75 -17.96 9.31
C ASP A 288 13.16 -16.61 8.71
N THR A 289 12.76 -15.52 9.36
CA THR A 289 13.13 -14.15 8.99
C THR A 289 13.57 -13.36 10.22
N ILE A 290 14.63 -12.58 10.07
CA ILE A 290 15.05 -11.57 11.04
C ILE A 290 15.12 -10.19 10.40
N ALA A 291 14.45 -9.22 11.01
CA ALA A 291 14.46 -7.84 10.56
C ALA A 291 15.38 -6.97 11.43
N PHE A 292 16.14 -6.09 10.79
CA PHE A 292 16.97 -5.09 11.45
C PHE A 292 16.55 -3.70 11.03
N GLY A 293 16.49 -2.77 11.99
CA GLY A 293 16.40 -1.37 11.59
C GLY A 293 17.78 -0.85 11.15
N LEU A 294 17.95 -0.60 9.85
CA LEU A 294 19.12 0.07 9.27
C LEU A 294 19.00 1.59 9.43
N GLU A 295 17.82 2.13 9.17
CA GLU A 295 17.50 3.56 8.98
C GLU A 295 18.23 4.21 7.80
N SER A 296 19.56 4.25 7.83
CA SER A 296 20.39 4.83 6.77
C SER A 296 21.70 4.07 6.62
N GLY A 297 22.11 3.86 5.37
CA GLY A 297 23.43 3.33 5.00
C GLY A 297 24.52 4.39 4.91
N SER A 298 24.19 5.68 5.14
CA SER A 298 25.17 6.75 5.28
C SER A 298 25.63 6.89 6.74
N PRO A 299 26.92 6.66 7.07
CA PRO A 299 27.41 6.74 8.45
C PRO A 299 27.13 8.11 9.12
N GLY A 300 27.26 9.20 8.37
CA GLY A 300 27.06 10.56 8.89
C GLY A 300 25.59 10.88 9.18
N VAL A 301 24.66 10.33 8.41
CA VAL A 301 23.22 10.43 8.66
C VAL A 301 22.82 9.55 9.85
N LEU A 302 23.31 8.31 9.87
CA LEU A 302 23.03 7.35 10.93
C LEU A 302 23.46 7.86 12.31
N GLU A 303 24.60 8.54 12.43
CA GLU A 303 25.05 9.15 13.69
C GLU A 303 24.03 10.16 14.25
N LYS A 304 23.40 10.96 13.39
CA LYS A 304 22.42 12.00 13.75
C LYS A 304 21.08 11.44 14.24
N THR A 305 20.80 10.16 13.98
CA THR A 305 19.61 9.46 14.49
C THR A 305 19.73 9.08 15.97
N LYS A 306 20.96 9.09 16.51
CA LYS A 306 21.31 8.52 17.83
C LYS A 306 20.96 7.04 17.99
N LYS A 307 20.86 6.31 16.87
CA LYS A 307 20.63 4.86 16.91
C LYS A 307 21.85 4.10 17.39
N GLY A 308 23.06 4.48 16.98
CA GLY A 308 24.31 3.92 17.50
C GLY A 308 24.66 2.51 17.03
N ILE A 309 24.14 2.06 15.88
CA ILE A 309 24.56 0.80 15.26
C ILE A 309 25.76 1.02 14.32
N LEU A 310 26.54 -0.04 14.07
CA LEU A 310 27.64 -0.05 13.11
C LEU A 310 27.22 -0.80 11.84
N LEU A 311 27.44 -0.20 10.67
CA LEU A 311 27.08 -0.82 9.39
C LEU A 311 27.83 -2.13 9.13
N GLU A 312 29.08 -2.24 9.58
CA GLU A 312 29.85 -3.48 9.44
C GLU A 312 29.28 -4.61 10.28
N GLN A 313 28.88 -4.32 11.53
CA GLN A 313 28.22 -5.31 12.37
C GLN A 313 26.90 -5.78 11.76
N LEU A 314 26.12 -4.87 11.16
CA LEU A 314 24.91 -5.23 10.45
C LEU A 314 25.21 -6.13 9.24
N ARG A 315 26.25 -5.82 8.46
CA ARG A 315 26.70 -6.65 7.33
C ARG A 315 27.06 -8.06 7.78
N GLU A 316 27.81 -8.20 8.86
CA GLU A 316 28.15 -9.50 9.46
C GLU A 316 26.90 -10.28 9.91
N ASN A 317 25.94 -9.59 10.53
CA ASN A 317 24.70 -10.22 11.01
C ASN A 317 23.81 -10.70 9.85
N VAL A 318 23.70 -9.91 8.78
CA VAL A 318 22.95 -10.29 7.58
C VAL A 318 23.60 -11.51 6.91
N ALA A 319 24.92 -11.50 6.74
CA ALA A 319 25.64 -12.64 6.18
C ALA A 319 25.48 -13.90 7.05
N ALA A 320 25.50 -13.75 8.38
CA ALA A 320 25.27 -14.85 9.30
C ALA A 320 23.85 -15.43 9.17
N ALA A 321 22.82 -14.58 9.10
CA ALA A 321 21.43 -15.01 8.90
C ALA A 321 21.26 -15.78 7.57
N GLN A 322 21.73 -15.20 6.46
CA GLN A 322 21.65 -15.82 5.13
C GLN A 322 22.39 -17.17 5.08
N SER A 323 23.56 -17.28 5.72
CA SER A 323 24.32 -18.54 5.78
C SER A 323 23.61 -19.66 6.54
N LEU A 324 22.64 -19.30 7.38
CA LEU A 324 21.79 -20.23 8.15
C LEU A 324 20.46 -20.51 7.46
N GLY A 325 20.24 -19.99 6.24
CA GLY A 325 18.99 -20.15 5.49
C GLY A 325 17.86 -19.25 5.99
N MET A 326 18.15 -18.23 6.80
CA MET A 326 17.17 -17.23 7.22
C MET A 326 17.11 -16.08 6.21
N GLU A 327 15.92 -15.51 6.03
CA GLU A 327 15.73 -14.24 5.36
C GLU A 327 16.15 -13.07 6.28
N ALA A 328 16.70 -12.02 5.68
CA ALA A 328 17.03 -10.79 6.37
C ALA A 328 16.26 -9.62 5.75
N GLU A 329 15.59 -8.83 6.60
CA GLU A 329 14.89 -7.60 6.19
C GLU A 329 15.53 -6.37 6.82
N LEU A 330 15.51 -5.24 6.12
CA LEU A 330 16.13 -3.98 6.59
C LEU A 330 15.15 -2.81 6.56
N PHE A 331 14.72 -2.34 7.72
CA PHE A 331 13.93 -1.11 7.79
C PHE A 331 14.84 0.09 7.54
N SER A 332 14.51 0.88 6.52
CA SER A 332 15.20 2.13 6.20
C SER A 332 14.21 3.29 6.11
N ILE A 333 14.69 4.49 6.41
CA ILE A 333 13.90 5.72 6.33
C ILE A 333 14.70 6.81 5.65
N PHE A 334 14.02 7.67 4.89
CA PHE A 334 14.62 8.85 4.27
C PHE A 334 13.96 10.14 4.76
N GLY A 335 14.60 11.27 4.49
CA GLY A 335 14.22 12.57 5.04
C GLY A 335 14.79 12.81 6.43
N LEU A 336 15.88 12.11 6.79
CA LEU A 336 16.54 12.25 8.08
C LEU A 336 17.29 13.58 8.20
N PRO A 337 17.53 14.09 9.42
CA PRO A 337 18.33 15.29 9.63
C PRO A 337 19.71 15.19 8.99
N GLY A 338 20.00 16.12 8.09
CA GLY A 338 21.31 16.20 7.44
C GLY A 338 21.57 15.17 6.34
N GLU A 339 20.52 14.49 5.86
CA GLU A 339 20.57 13.56 4.73
C GLU A 339 20.37 14.30 3.40
N THR A 340 21.20 13.97 2.42
CA THR A 340 21.07 14.42 1.02
C THR A 340 20.46 13.32 0.14
N VAL A 341 20.14 13.66 -1.12
CA VAL A 341 19.72 12.64 -2.11
C VAL A 341 20.80 11.57 -2.32
N ASP A 342 22.08 11.95 -2.27
CA ASP A 342 23.19 11.00 -2.44
C ASP A 342 23.36 10.07 -1.24
N ASP A 343 23.13 10.55 -0.01
CA ASP A 343 23.08 9.69 1.19
C ASP A 343 21.93 8.67 1.12
N ALA A 344 20.78 9.09 0.58
CA ALA A 344 19.65 8.19 0.37
C ALA A 344 19.97 7.13 -0.69
N ARG A 345 20.67 7.49 -1.78
CA ARG A 345 21.19 6.51 -2.76
C ARG A 345 22.20 5.57 -2.13
N GLN A 346 23.13 6.06 -1.32
CA GLN A 346 24.07 5.22 -0.58
C GLN A 346 23.35 4.20 0.30
N THR A 347 22.23 4.57 0.91
CA THR A 347 21.40 3.65 1.69
C THR A 347 20.81 2.54 0.81
N MET A 348 20.29 2.90 -0.36
CA MET A 348 19.75 1.95 -1.34
C MET A 348 20.82 0.98 -1.87
N GLU A 349 22.01 1.50 -2.21
CA GLU A 349 23.16 0.71 -2.63
C GLU A 349 23.67 -0.21 -1.51
N PHE A 350 23.66 0.26 -0.26
CA PHE A 350 24.03 -0.55 0.89
C PHE A 350 23.10 -1.77 1.04
N VAL A 351 21.77 -1.58 0.94
CA VAL A 351 20.79 -2.69 0.98
C VAL A 351 21.07 -3.71 -0.14
N ARG A 352 21.25 -3.24 -1.38
CA ARG A 352 21.57 -4.10 -2.53
C ARG A 352 22.89 -4.85 -2.33
N SER A 353 23.91 -4.21 -1.77
CA SER A 353 25.22 -4.82 -1.52
C SER A 353 25.18 -6.02 -0.55
N LEU A 354 24.07 -6.19 0.16
CA LEU A 354 23.83 -7.30 1.09
C LEU A 354 23.07 -8.46 0.46
N GLY A 355 22.74 -8.38 -0.84
CA GLY A 355 21.90 -9.38 -1.51
C GLY A 355 20.47 -9.38 -0.98
N ILE A 356 20.01 -8.26 -0.41
CA ILE A 356 18.64 -8.10 0.06
C ILE A 356 17.83 -7.38 -1.03
N PRO A 357 16.73 -7.97 -1.51
CA PRO A 357 15.89 -7.33 -2.50
C PRO A 357 15.18 -6.11 -1.92
N ILE A 358 15.08 -5.05 -2.72
CA ILE A 358 14.32 -3.86 -2.35
C ILE A 358 12.84 -4.13 -2.64
N GLN A 359 12.13 -4.58 -1.62
CA GLN A 359 10.69 -4.80 -1.62
C GLN A 359 10.16 -4.83 -0.19
N SER A 360 8.85 -4.64 -0.02
CA SER A 360 8.18 -4.73 1.29
C SER A 360 8.93 -3.93 2.38
N ASN A 361 9.28 -4.58 3.48
CA ASN A 361 10.00 -4.02 4.64
C ASN A 361 11.42 -3.49 4.33
N SER A 362 12.04 -3.97 3.24
CA SER A 362 13.37 -3.53 2.78
C SER A 362 13.31 -2.36 1.78
N GLY A 363 12.11 -1.83 1.51
CA GLY A 363 11.93 -0.50 0.92
C GLY A 363 12.13 0.61 1.95
N SER A 364 12.39 1.83 1.49
CA SER A 364 12.51 2.99 2.39
C SER A 364 11.23 3.79 2.47
N GLN A 365 10.90 4.24 3.68
CA GLN A 365 9.76 5.11 3.95
C GLN A 365 10.22 6.51 4.31
N GLN A 366 9.44 7.54 3.96
CA GLN A 366 9.75 8.87 4.45
C GLN A 366 9.54 8.89 5.97
N MET A 367 10.52 9.43 6.71
CA MET A 367 10.42 9.64 8.14
C MET A 367 9.12 10.38 8.47
N GLN A 368 8.44 9.93 9.53
CA GLN A 368 7.19 10.53 9.99
C GLN A 368 7.44 11.35 11.26
N LEU A 369 7.02 12.61 11.27
CA LEU A 369 7.06 13.48 12.44
C LEU A 369 5.85 13.25 13.37
N TYR A 370 5.84 12.09 14.02
CA TYR A 370 4.80 11.72 14.98
C TYR A 370 4.84 12.55 16.26
N PHE A 371 3.68 12.67 16.90
CA PHE A 371 3.57 13.32 18.21
C PHE A 371 4.52 12.70 19.23
N GLY A 372 5.24 13.57 19.94
CA GLY A 372 6.10 13.19 21.05
C GLY A 372 7.49 12.66 20.68
N SER A 373 7.79 12.45 19.40
CA SER A 373 9.17 12.18 18.94
C SER A 373 10.08 13.38 19.25
N VAL A 374 11.39 13.14 19.37
CA VAL A 374 12.35 14.21 19.67
C VAL A 374 12.37 15.25 18.54
N TYR A 375 12.30 14.78 17.30
CA TYR A 375 12.25 15.64 16.11
C TYR A 375 10.98 16.49 16.06
N GLN A 376 9.81 15.93 16.37
CA GLN A 376 8.56 16.71 16.34
C GLN A 376 8.51 17.81 17.42
N LYS A 377 9.14 17.60 18.58
CA LYS A 377 9.16 18.60 19.66
C LYS A 377 9.95 19.86 19.31
N ASN A 378 11.01 19.75 18.52
CA ASN A 378 11.88 20.88 18.14
C ASN A 378 12.39 20.74 16.70
N PRO A 379 11.52 20.75 15.68
CA PRO A 379 11.90 20.39 14.31
C PRO A 379 12.99 21.30 13.74
N ALA A 380 12.89 22.62 13.97
CA ALA A 380 13.88 23.60 13.51
C ALA A 380 15.29 23.36 14.08
N LYS A 381 15.43 22.79 15.28
CA LYS A 381 16.74 22.46 15.87
C LYS A 381 17.48 21.37 15.08
N PHE A 382 16.73 20.52 14.38
CA PHE A 382 17.25 19.42 13.59
C PHE A 382 17.22 19.72 12.09
N GLY A 383 16.98 20.98 11.70
CA GLY A 383 16.91 21.35 10.29
C GLY A 383 15.67 20.79 9.60
N ILE A 384 14.55 20.66 10.31
CA ILE A 384 13.29 20.15 9.77
C ILE A 384 12.25 21.28 9.75
N PHE A 385 11.56 21.44 8.62
CA PHE A 385 10.58 22.51 8.38
C PHE A 385 9.25 21.91 7.92
N PRO A 386 8.26 21.78 8.82
CA PRO A 386 6.90 21.41 8.43
C PRO A 386 6.35 22.32 7.33
N LEU A 387 5.69 21.73 6.33
CA LEU A 387 5.06 22.47 5.24
C LEU A 387 3.88 23.29 5.75
N ASN A 388 3.71 24.50 5.21
CA ASN A 388 2.59 25.39 5.53
C ASN A 388 1.23 24.76 5.19
N GLY A 389 0.21 25.05 6.00
CA GLY A 389 -1.18 24.66 5.74
C GLY A 389 -2.00 24.44 7.02
N HIS A 390 -3.32 24.43 6.88
CA HIS A 390 -4.20 24.08 7.99
C HIS A 390 -4.01 22.61 8.36
N ARG A 391 -3.57 22.36 9.60
CA ARG A 391 -3.41 21.03 10.18
C ARG A 391 -4.22 20.95 11.47
N PRO A 392 -5.27 20.11 11.52
CA PRO A 392 -6.00 19.85 12.76
C PRO A 392 -5.09 19.35 13.88
N ALA A 393 -5.39 19.74 15.12
CA ALA A 393 -4.59 19.41 16.30
C ALA A 393 -4.50 17.90 16.58
N TYR A 394 -5.42 17.10 16.02
CA TYR A 394 -5.42 15.64 16.14
C TYR A 394 -4.52 14.92 15.11
N LEU A 395 -3.94 15.63 14.13
CA LEU A 395 -3.00 15.08 13.13
C LEU A 395 -1.56 15.49 13.42
N SER A 396 -0.63 14.54 13.36
CA SER A 396 0.81 14.86 13.45
C SER A 396 1.30 15.49 12.15
N VAL A 397 2.54 15.96 12.10
CA VAL A 397 3.08 16.54 10.84
C VAL A 397 3.23 15.44 9.78
N GLY A 398 3.47 14.18 10.20
CA GLY A 398 3.68 13.08 9.28
C GLY A 398 4.89 13.31 8.37
N ASP A 399 4.73 13.07 7.08
CA ASP A 399 5.72 13.28 6.02
C ASP A 399 5.70 14.70 5.42
N ARG A 400 4.85 15.60 5.94
CA ARG A 400 4.65 16.93 5.38
C ARG A 400 5.69 17.94 5.89
N PHE A 401 6.95 17.72 5.54
CA PHE A 401 8.06 18.62 5.87
C PHE A 401 9.16 18.59 4.80
N THR A 402 10.04 19.58 4.85
CA THR A 402 11.35 19.58 4.17
C THR A 402 12.47 19.60 5.20
N THR A 403 13.71 19.41 4.76
CA THR A 403 14.89 19.55 5.62
C THR A 403 15.84 20.62 5.10
N ASP A 404 16.89 20.94 5.87
CA ASP A 404 18.01 21.79 5.43
C ASP A 404 18.69 21.31 4.13
N TYR A 405 18.55 20.02 3.82
CA TYR A 405 19.31 19.34 2.74
C TYR A 405 18.42 18.73 1.66
N MET A 406 17.10 18.62 1.89
CA MET A 406 16.14 18.14 0.90
C MET A 406 14.87 18.97 0.91
N ASN A 407 14.62 19.64 -0.21
CA ASN A 407 13.35 20.30 -0.50
C ASN A 407 12.28 19.28 -0.92
N ALA A 408 11.04 19.75 -1.14
CA ALA A 408 9.92 18.87 -1.49
C ALA A 408 10.11 18.08 -2.80
N SER A 409 10.84 18.64 -3.78
CA SER A 409 11.18 17.94 -5.03
C SER A 409 12.21 16.86 -4.81
N GLU A 410 13.22 17.12 -3.98
CA GLU A 410 14.25 16.13 -3.63
C GLU A 410 13.67 14.98 -2.80
N MET A 411 12.76 15.26 -1.86
CA MET A 411 12.00 14.22 -1.14
C MET A 411 11.18 13.34 -2.09
N ARG A 412 10.53 13.93 -3.11
CA ARG A 412 9.82 13.15 -4.14
C ARG A 412 10.78 12.32 -4.99
N LYS A 413 11.92 12.90 -5.41
CA LYS A 413 12.97 12.18 -6.13
C LYS A 413 13.43 10.95 -5.36
N VAL A 414 13.77 11.07 -4.07
CA VAL A 414 14.18 9.92 -3.25
C VAL A 414 13.09 8.86 -3.19
N ARG A 415 11.83 9.24 -2.93
CA ARG A 415 10.71 8.28 -2.96
C ARG A 415 10.63 7.53 -4.29
N ASN A 416 10.75 8.26 -5.41
CA ASN A 416 10.66 7.70 -6.75
C ASN A 416 11.87 6.82 -7.09
N LEU A 417 13.06 7.10 -6.55
CA LEU A 417 14.25 6.24 -6.67
C LEU A 417 14.00 4.88 -6.02
N TRP A 418 13.42 4.84 -4.82
CA TRP A 418 13.10 3.58 -4.14
C TRP A 418 12.03 2.76 -4.87
N VAL A 419 11.04 3.42 -5.51
CA VAL A 419 10.07 2.74 -6.38
C VAL A 419 10.75 2.18 -7.62
N LEU A 420 11.61 2.98 -8.29
CA LEU A 420 12.35 2.56 -9.48
C LEU A 420 13.30 1.38 -9.18
N ALA A 421 13.84 1.32 -7.97
CA ALA A 421 14.77 0.31 -7.51
C ALA A 421 14.11 -0.99 -7.03
N ASN A 422 12.78 -1.03 -7.00
CA ASN A 422 12.01 -2.15 -6.49
C ASN A 422 12.16 -3.39 -7.40
N GLU A 423 12.48 -4.54 -6.82
CA GLU A 423 12.73 -5.78 -7.59
C GLU A 423 11.48 -6.27 -8.35
N GLN A 424 10.28 -6.09 -7.80
CA GLN A 424 9.04 -6.42 -8.51
C GLN A 424 8.88 -5.54 -9.76
N MET A 425 9.30 -4.27 -9.71
CA MET A 425 9.26 -3.40 -10.89
C MET A 425 10.21 -3.90 -11.99
N GLU A 426 11.42 -4.32 -11.63
CA GLU A 426 12.36 -4.93 -12.56
C GLU A 426 11.77 -6.19 -13.21
N MET A 427 11.15 -7.05 -12.40
CA MET A 427 10.53 -8.27 -12.89
C MET A 427 9.32 -8.01 -13.79
N ASP A 428 8.49 -7.03 -13.43
CA ASP A 428 7.34 -6.63 -14.25
C ASP A 428 7.82 -6.09 -15.61
N VAL A 429 8.92 -5.31 -15.66
CA VAL A 429 9.53 -4.85 -16.92
C VAL A 429 10.03 -6.04 -17.74
N TYR A 430 10.78 -6.96 -17.13
CA TYR A 430 11.37 -8.11 -17.81
C TYR A 430 10.30 -9.04 -18.41
N TYR A 431 9.27 -9.38 -17.63
CA TYR A 431 8.18 -10.26 -18.05
C TYR A 431 7.04 -9.53 -18.78
N LYS A 432 7.21 -8.23 -19.07
CA LYS A 432 6.22 -7.40 -19.80
C LYS A 432 4.85 -7.34 -19.10
N GLN A 433 4.87 -7.37 -17.77
CA GLN A 433 3.69 -7.21 -16.95
C GLN A 433 3.50 -5.74 -16.58
N ARG A 434 2.24 -5.33 -16.35
CA ARG A 434 1.89 -3.98 -15.87
C ARG A 434 2.53 -2.84 -16.70
N THR A 435 2.77 -3.09 -17.99
CA THR A 435 3.55 -2.21 -18.88
C THR A 435 3.04 -0.78 -18.90
N PHE A 436 1.71 -0.60 -18.93
CA PHE A 436 1.11 0.74 -18.92
C PHE A 436 1.19 1.43 -17.56
N GLU A 437 1.17 0.70 -16.44
CA GLU A 437 1.35 1.27 -15.11
C GLU A 437 2.79 1.74 -14.92
N ILE A 438 3.75 0.94 -15.37
CA ILE A 438 5.18 1.27 -15.35
C ILE A 438 5.46 2.49 -16.21
N LEU A 439 4.98 2.51 -17.47
CA LEU A 439 5.15 3.68 -18.34
C LEU A 439 4.51 4.93 -17.76
N ASP A 440 3.31 4.83 -17.20
CA ASP A 440 2.63 5.95 -16.55
C ASP A 440 3.44 6.50 -15.38
N PHE A 441 4.02 5.63 -14.54
CA PHE A 441 4.94 6.01 -13.47
C PHE A 441 6.20 6.70 -14.03
N LEU A 442 6.88 6.11 -15.01
CA LEU A 442 8.12 6.63 -15.58
C LEU A 442 7.91 8.00 -16.24
N LEU A 443 6.81 8.16 -16.99
CA LEU A 443 6.47 9.41 -17.65
C LEU A 443 6.04 10.50 -16.66
N SER A 444 5.24 10.14 -15.67
CA SER A 444 4.75 11.09 -14.66
C SER A 444 5.84 11.57 -13.71
N ASN A 445 6.93 10.80 -13.58
CA ASN A 445 8.07 11.13 -12.72
C ASN A 445 9.37 11.38 -13.51
N LYS A 446 9.26 11.62 -14.82
CA LYS A 446 10.41 11.81 -15.72
C LYS A 446 11.32 12.94 -15.24
N ASP A 447 10.76 14.06 -14.77
CA ASP A 447 11.57 15.21 -14.32
C ASP A 447 12.37 14.90 -13.05
N ASP A 448 11.81 14.11 -12.13
CA ASP A 448 12.47 13.71 -10.89
C ASP A 448 13.60 12.69 -11.16
N LEU A 449 13.42 11.83 -12.16
CA LEU A 449 14.27 10.66 -12.44
C LEU A 449 15.08 10.76 -13.75
N LYS A 450 15.08 11.91 -14.45
CA LYS A 450 15.70 12.08 -15.77
C LYS A 450 17.20 11.75 -15.81
N ASP A 451 17.88 11.85 -14.68
CA ASP A 451 19.31 11.61 -14.53
C ASP A 451 19.61 10.13 -14.19
N GLU A 452 18.58 9.28 -14.07
CA GLU A 452 18.71 7.87 -13.71
C GLU A 452 18.68 6.99 -14.98
N PRO A 453 19.77 6.26 -15.29
CA PRO A 453 19.82 5.39 -16.48
C PRO A 453 18.72 4.33 -16.51
N THR A 454 18.35 3.78 -15.35
CA THR A 454 17.30 2.78 -15.19
C THR A 454 15.93 3.26 -15.66
N LEU A 455 15.59 4.55 -15.45
CA LEU A 455 14.35 5.12 -15.96
C LEU A 455 14.28 4.98 -17.49
N HIS A 456 15.38 5.29 -18.17
CA HIS A 456 15.41 5.26 -19.62
C HIS A 456 15.43 3.84 -20.16
N ALA A 457 16.13 2.91 -19.52
CA ALA A 457 16.13 1.52 -19.93
C ALA A 457 14.76 0.86 -19.76
N TYR A 458 14.12 1.02 -18.60
CA TYR A 458 12.77 0.51 -18.37
C TYR A 458 11.76 1.17 -19.32
N GLY A 459 11.90 2.48 -19.55
CA GLY A 459 11.08 3.21 -20.51
C GLY A 459 11.23 2.71 -21.94
N ALA A 460 12.46 2.43 -22.38
CA ALA A 460 12.73 1.87 -23.70
C ALA A 460 12.14 0.46 -23.85
N LEU A 461 12.38 -0.43 -22.88
CA LEU A 461 11.84 -1.79 -22.91
C LEU A 461 10.31 -1.78 -22.96
N THR A 462 9.66 -1.04 -22.08
CA THR A 462 8.20 -0.98 -22.03
C THR A 462 7.59 -0.28 -23.25
N ALA A 463 8.18 0.80 -23.75
CA ALA A 463 7.72 1.48 -24.97
C ALA A 463 7.87 0.60 -26.22
N SER A 464 8.92 -0.25 -26.28
CA SER A 464 9.12 -1.17 -27.40
C SER A 464 8.02 -2.23 -27.50
N VAL A 465 7.53 -2.72 -26.34
CA VAL A 465 6.50 -3.76 -26.26
C VAL A 465 5.16 -3.28 -26.81
N ILE A 466 4.84 -2.00 -26.60
CA ILE A 466 3.61 -1.37 -27.12
C ILE A 466 3.83 -0.66 -28.46
N GLU A 467 5.01 -0.85 -29.07
CA GLU A 467 5.40 -0.26 -30.36
C GLU A 467 5.23 1.27 -30.45
N GLU A 468 5.47 1.98 -29.35
CA GLU A 468 5.48 3.45 -29.33
C GLU A 468 6.88 3.97 -29.68
N PHE A 469 7.25 3.88 -30.96
CA PHE A 469 8.61 4.14 -31.43
C PHE A 469 9.14 5.55 -31.13
N ASP A 470 8.28 6.59 -31.19
CA ASP A 470 8.67 7.95 -30.79
C ASP A 470 9.08 7.98 -29.30
N LEU A 471 8.32 7.30 -28.45
CA LEU A 471 8.57 7.27 -27.01
C LEU A 471 9.80 6.42 -26.68
N LEU A 472 9.95 5.28 -27.36
CA LEU A 472 11.16 4.45 -27.30
C LEU A 472 12.39 5.29 -27.67
N GLN A 473 12.33 6.06 -28.76
CA GLN A 473 13.43 6.92 -29.17
C GLN A 473 13.74 8.00 -28.11
N ASP A 474 12.73 8.64 -27.53
CA ASP A 474 12.92 9.63 -26.46
C ASP A 474 13.69 9.05 -25.25
N PHE A 475 13.35 7.83 -24.84
CA PHE A 475 14.07 7.14 -23.77
C PHE A 475 15.48 6.74 -24.17
N LEU A 476 15.68 6.20 -25.37
CA LEU A 476 17.02 5.84 -25.87
C LEU A 476 17.94 7.06 -26.02
N ASP A 477 17.40 8.20 -26.44
CA ASP A 477 18.11 9.47 -26.52
C ASP A 477 18.44 10.03 -25.12
N GLY A 478 17.56 9.82 -24.15
CA GLY A 478 17.82 10.10 -22.74
C GLY A 478 18.93 9.25 -22.16
N TYR A 479 18.87 7.94 -22.39
CA TYR A 479 19.91 6.97 -22.01
C TYR A 479 21.27 7.35 -22.61
N SER A 480 21.31 7.62 -23.92
CA SER A 480 22.55 7.96 -24.65
C SER A 480 23.23 9.23 -24.13
N ARG A 481 22.46 10.19 -23.57
CA ARG A 481 23.01 11.41 -22.96
C ARG A 481 23.69 11.17 -21.61
N LEU A 482 23.32 10.09 -20.93
CA LEU A 482 23.83 9.75 -19.61
C LEU A 482 25.05 8.83 -19.65
N GLN A 483 25.63 8.51 -20.82
CA GLN A 483 26.76 7.59 -20.96
C GLN A 483 27.88 7.86 -19.94
N THR A 484 27.83 7.14 -18.83
CA THR A 484 28.87 6.97 -17.83
C THR A 484 29.56 5.64 -18.10
N ASP A 485 30.89 5.62 -18.11
CA ASP A 485 31.66 4.39 -18.00
C ASP A 485 31.22 3.67 -16.70
N GLY A 486 30.31 2.69 -16.74
CA GLY A 486 29.99 1.93 -15.53
C GLY A 486 28.77 1.02 -15.41
N SER A 487 27.71 1.10 -16.23
CA SER A 487 26.47 0.33 -15.93
C SER A 487 26.23 -0.85 -16.89
N GLN A 488 27.02 -1.93 -16.74
CA GLN A 488 26.88 -3.16 -17.54
C GLN A 488 25.45 -3.75 -17.53
N GLU A 489 24.73 -3.63 -16.41
CA GLU A 489 23.35 -4.15 -16.26
C GLU A 489 22.35 -3.38 -17.12
N VAL A 490 22.47 -2.05 -17.16
CA VAL A 490 21.56 -1.20 -17.95
C VAL A 490 21.84 -1.35 -19.44
N ASP A 491 23.11 -1.53 -19.83
CA ASP A 491 23.48 -1.88 -21.20
C ASP A 491 22.91 -3.23 -21.63
N GLN A 492 22.91 -4.24 -20.74
CA GLN A 492 22.28 -5.53 -21.00
C GLN A 492 20.78 -5.39 -21.25
N LEU A 493 20.06 -4.60 -20.43
CA LEU A 493 18.64 -4.34 -20.61
C LEU A 493 18.34 -3.69 -21.97
N VAL A 494 19.10 -2.69 -22.37
CA VAL A 494 18.92 -2.04 -23.68
C VAL A 494 19.28 -3.01 -24.82
N SER A 495 20.29 -3.85 -24.65
CA SER A 495 20.66 -4.88 -25.65
C SER A 495 19.59 -5.98 -25.82
N ALA A 496 18.68 -6.15 -24.86
CA ALA A 496 17.58 -7.10 -24.94
C ALA A 496 16.42 -6.64 -25.84
N LEU A 497 16.42 -5.38 -26.30
CA LEU A 497 15.40 -4.85 -27.20
C LEU A 497 15.27 -5.72 -28.44
N SER A 498 14.08 -6.26 -28.64
CA SER A 498 13.74 -7.14 -29.76
C SER A 498 12.66 -6.48 -30.60
N PHE A 499 12.85 -6.48 -31.91
CA PHE A 499 11.95 -5.82 -32.86
C PHE A 499 11.35 -6.85 -33.81
N PHE A 500 10.09 -6.64 -34.18
CA PHE A 500 9.32 -7.63 -34.94
C PHE A 500 8.54 -6.95 -36.06
N GLN A 501 8.58 -7.52 -37.26
CA GLN A 501 7.82 -7.03 -38.40
C GLN A 501 6.81 -8.07 -38.88
N GLU A 502 5.55 -7.67 -38.98
CA GLU A 502 4.45 -8.50 -39.48
C GLU A 502 4.77 -9.06 -40.86
N THR A 503 4.40 -10.32 -41.09
CA THR A 503 4.65 -11.02 -42.35
C THR A 503 3.61 -12.10 -42.65
N ASP A 504 3.49 -12.45 -43.93
CA ASP A 504 2.78 -13.65 -44.39
C ASP A 504 3.71 -14.87 -44.54
N GLU A 505 5.02 -14.70 -44.29
CA GLU A 505 5.99 -15.79 -44.32
C GLU A 505 5.79 -16.79 -43.16
N PRO A 506 6.22 -18.07 -43.34
CA PRO A 506 6.13 -19.06 -42.27
C PRO A 506 6.96 -18.66 -41.03
N ALA A 507 6.45 -18.94 -39.83
CA ALA A 507 7.15 -18.69 -38.57
C ALA A 507 8.47 -19.47 -38.46
N GLY A 508 9.52 -18.80 -37.98
CA GLY A 508 10.85 -19.34 -37.72
C GLY A 508 11.22 -19.33 -36.22
N PRO A 509 12.42 -19.82 -35.88
CA PRO A 509 12.83 -20.15 -34.50
C PRO A 509 13.06 -18.95 -33.55
N GLU A 510 12.90 -17.71 -34.00
CA GLU A 510 13.01 -16.50 -33.18
C GLU A 510 11.87 -15.52 -33.46
N ASP A 511 10.82 -15.98 -34.14
CA ASP A 511 9.71 -15.14 -34.54
C ASP A 511 8.68 -15.02 -33.43
N ARG A 512 7.90 -13.94 -33.48
CA ARG A 512 6.77 -13.72 -32.58
C ARG A 512 5.50 -14.23 -33.26
N VAL A 513 4.68 -14.97 -32.52
CA VAL A 513 3.44 -15.58 -33.02
C VAL A 513 2.28 -15.22 -32.08
N ILE A 514 1.16 -14.80 -32.68
CA ILE A 514 -0.10 -14.58 -31.96
C ILE A 514 -1.10 -15.66 -32.34
N PHE A 515 -1.62 -16.39 -31.36
CA PHE A 515 -2.51 -17.53 -31.60
C PHE A 515 -3.55 -17.76 -30.50
N ASP A 516 -4.61 -18.49 -30.84
CA ASP A 516 -5.47 -19.16 -29.87
C ASP A 516 -5.06 -20.62 -29.77
N SER A 517 -5.21 -21.23 -28.59
CA SER A 517 -4.96 -22.65 -28.39
C SER A 517 -6.06 -23.31 -27.58
N ARG A 518 -6.32 -24.57 -27.92
CA ARG A 518 -7.10 -25.52 -27.12
C ARG A 518 -6.31 -26.81 -27.03
N SER A 519 -6.32 -27.43 -25.86
CA SER A 519 -5.57 -28.65 -25.64
C SER A 519 -6.35 -29.68 -24.85
N TRP A 520 -5.95 -30.94 -25.02
CA TRP A 520 -6.55 -32.10 -24.38
C TRP A 520 -5.49 -33.09 -23.92
N ILE A 521 -5.74 -33.75 -22.79
CA ILE A 521 -4.98 -34.91 -22.32
C ILE A 521 -5.96 -36.08 -22.28
N ASP A 522 -5.67 -37.15 -23.00
CA ASP A 522 -6.53 -38.33 -23.09
C ASP A 522 -8.00 -37.98 -23.52
N GLY A 523 -8.15 -36.95 -24.38
CA GLY A 523 -9.45 -36.46 -24.85
C GLY A 523 -10.20 -35.52 -23.87
N VAL A 524 -9.65 -35.28 -22.68
CA VAL A 524 -10.22 -34.35 -21.69
C VAL A 524 -9.60 -32.96 -21.84
N PRO A 525 -10.39 -31.87 -21.89
CA PRO A 525 -9.85 -30.52 -22.02
C PRO A 525 -8.82 -30.16 -20.94
N PHE A 526 -7.69 -29.63 -21.35
CA PHE A 526 -6.58 -29.20 -20.50
C PHE A 526 -6.43 -27.68 -20.57
N THR A 527 -6.57 -26.99 -19.45
CA THR A 527 -6.58 -25.52 -19.44
C THR A 527 -5.18 -24.91 -19.38
N GLY A 528 -4.15 -25.66 -18.96
CA GLY A 528 -2.83 -25.11 -18.66
C GLY A 528 -2.13 -24.40 -19.82
N ILE A 529 -2.44 -24.78 -21.06
CA ILE A 529 -1.96 -24.13 -22.29
C ILE A 529 -3.10 -23.80 -23.25
N SER A 530 -4.34 -23.79 -22.77
CA SER A 530 -5.51 -23.36 -23.56
C SER A 530 -5.77 -21.89 -23.27
N GLY A 531 -5.95 -21.09 -24.32
CA GLY A 531 -6.24 -19.67 -24.18
C GLY A 531 -6.44 -19.02 -25.52
N LYS A 532 -6.69 -17.71 -25.51
CA LYS A 532 -6.84 -16.91 -26.72
C LYS A 532 -5.85 -15.76 -26.70
N PHE A 533 -5.45 -15.31 -27.88
CA PHE A 533 -4.51 -14.20 -28.08
C PHE A 533 -3.20 -14.35 -27.29
N TRP A 534 -2.68 -15.57 -27.20
CA TRP A 534 -1.32 -15.82 -26.74
C TRP A 534 -0.36 -15.02 -27.62
N ASP A 535 0.55 -14.28 -26.99
CA ASP A 535 1.57 -13.48 -27.66
C ASP A 535 2.95 -13.97 -27.21
N VAL A 536 3.57 -14.80 -28.06
CA VAL A 536 4.78 -15.51 -27.66
C VAL A 536 5.92 -15.32 -28.65
N LEU A 537 7.12 -15.21 -28.10
CA LEU A 537 8.38 -15.22 -28.84
C LEU A 537 8.96 -16.63 -28.83
N LEU A 538 9.11 -17.24 -30.01
CA LEU A 538 9.69 -18.57 -30.16
C LEU A 538 11.20 -18.55 -29.86
N GLY A 539 11.74 -19.66 -29.36
CA GLY A 539 13.19 -19.84 -29.15
C GLY A 539 13.78 -19.16 -27.93
N ARG A 540 12.96 -18.58 -27.03
CA ARG A 540 13.43 -17.95 -25.79
C ARG A 540 13.46 -18.87 -24.58
N GLY A 541 12.96 -20.10 -24.71
CA GLY A 541 12.89 -21.07 -23.62
C GLY A 541 11.83 -20.74 -22.56
N LEU A 542 10.85 -19.91 -22.92
CA LEU A 542 9.71 -19.57 -22.05
C LEU A 542 8.55 -20.57 -22.20
N LEU A 543 8.48 -21.29 -23.32
CA LEU A 543 7.55 -22.38 -23.53
C LEU A 543 8.30 -23.72 -23.54
N LEU A 544 7.52 -24.81 -23.45
CA LEU A 544 8.05 -26.14 -23.65
C LEU A 544 8.62 -26.26 -25.08
N PRO A 545 9.86 -26.77 -25.26
CA PRO A 545 10.49 -26.85 -26.57
C PRO A 545 9.64 -27.57 -27.61
N GLU A 546 9.02 -28.71 -27.25
CA GLU A 546 8.16 -29.47 -28.15
C GLU A 546 6.86 -28.74 -28.51
N PHE A 547 6.34 -27.94 -27.58
CA PHE A 547 5.18 -27.10 -27.83
C PHE A 547 5.53 -25.97 -28.82
N GLU A 548 6.71 -25.34 -28.67
CA GLU A 548 7.19 -24.32 -29.62
C GLU A 548 7.36 -24.87 -31.04
N LEU A 549 7.87 -26.11 -31.19
CA LEU A 549 8.05 -26.74 -32.50
C LEU A 549 6.74 -26.85 -33.29
N GLY A 550 5.58 -26.95 -32.62
CA GLY A 550 4.27 -26.99 -33.27
C GLY A 550 3.94 -25.74 -34.10
N PHE A 551 4.56 -24.60 -33.76
CA PHE A 551 4.34 -23.31 -34.42
C PHE A 551 5.35 -23.03 -35.55
N LEU A 552 6.48 -23.75 -35.60
CA LEU A 552 7.46 -23.56 -36.67
C LEU A 552 6.85 -23.93 -38.03
N GLY A 553 7.06 -23.03 -39.00
CA GLY A 553 6.52 -23.15 -40.35
C GLY A 553 5.03 -22.84 -40.47
N ALA A 554 4.34 -22.49 -39.38
CA ALA A 554 2.94 -22.06 -39.45
C ALA A 554 2.83 -20.72 -40.19
N ARG A 555 1.68 -20.46 -40.82
CA ARG A 555 1.32 -19.21 -41.49
C ARG A 555 0.14 -18.55 -40.81
N GLN A 556 -0.01 -17.23 -41.03
CA GLN A 556 -1.19 -16.51 -40.59
C GLN A 556 -2.46 -17.14 -41.16
N GLY A 557 -3.44 -17.38 -40.30
CA GLY A 557 -4.71 -18.03 -40.65
C GLY A 557 -4.69 -19.55 -40.59
N ASP A 558 -3.54 -20.18 -40.35
CA ASP A 558 -3.46 -21.64 -40.20
C ASP A 558 -4.21 -22.12 -38.94
N ASP A 559 -4.91 -23.24 -39.08
CA ASP A 559 -5.32 -24.09 -37.96
C ASP A 559 -4.33 -25.25 -37.86
N ARG A 560 -3.52 -25.25 -36.80
CA ARG A 560 -2.44 -26.22 -36.55
C ARG A 560 -2.92 -27.27 -35.57
N GLU A 561 -2.64 -28.53 -35.88
CA GLU A 561 -2.82 -29.65 -34.95
C GLU A 561 -1.49 -30.33 -34.73
N PHE A 562 -1.10 -30.49 -33.47
CA PHE A 562 0.11 -31.19 -33.09
C PHE A 562 -0.01 -31.77 -31.69
N SER A 563 0.89 -32.68 -31.35
CA SER A 563 0.95 -33.26 -30.01
C SER A 563 2.37 -33.21 -29.48
N PHE A 564 2.52 -33.12 -28.18
CA PHE A 564 3.80 -33.23 -27.50
C PHE A 564 3.65 -34.00 -26.18
N VAL A 565 4.77 -34.36 -25.55
CA VAL A 565 4.77 -35.05 -24.26
C VAL A 565 5.46 -34.17 -23.22
N PHE A 566 4.87 -34.02 -22.05
CA PHE A 566 5.54 -33.31 -20.97
C PHE A 566 6.82 -34.05 -20.55
N PRO A 567 7.95 -33.34 -20.35
CA PRO A 567 9.20 -33.93 -19.91
C PRO A 567 9.07 -34.72 -18.60
N ASP A 568 9.91 -35.73 -18.41
CA ASP A 568 9.95 -36.54 -17.18
C ASP A 568 10.35 -35.72 -15.95
N ASP A 569 11.04 -34.60 -16.14
CA ASP A 569 11.47 -33.66 -15.10
C ASP A 569 10.55 -32.44 -14.95
N TYR A 570 9.35 -32.46 -15.55
CA TYR A 570 8.42 -31.34 -15.48
C TYR A 570 7.96 -31.04 -14.03
N GLY A 571 7.77 -29.77 -13.70
CA GLY A 571 7.52 -29.32 -12.32
C GLY A 571 6.24 -29.89 -11.69
N GLN A 572 5.20 -30.15 -12.49
CA GLN A 572 3.95 -30.76 -12.02
C GLN A 572 3.97 -32.27 -12.24
N GLU A 573 4.03 -33.04 -11.15
CA GLU A 573 4.20 -34.50 -11.22
C GLU A 573 3.11 -35.21 -12.02
N GLU A 574 1.87 -34.71 -11.93
CA GLU A 574 0.69 -35.28 -12.58
C GLU A 574 0.73 -35.16 -14.11
N LEU A 575 1.52 -34.21 -14.63
CA LEU A 575 1.66 -33.96 -16.05
C LEU A 575 2.83 -34.69 -16.69
N ARG A 576 3.84 -35.12 -15.92
CA ARG A 576 5.04 -35.80 -16.44
C ARG A 576 4.69 -37.00 -17.32
N GLY A 577 5.27 -37.06 -18.52
CA GLY A 577 5.04 -38.15 -19.48
C GLY A 577 3.63 -38.18 -20.10
N LYS A 578 2.75 -37.23 -19.79
CA LYS A 578 1.43 -37.13 -20.42
C LYS A 578 1.54 -36.54 -21.82
N LYS A 579 0.90 -37.20 -22.77
CA LYS A 579 0.72 -36.67 -24.13
C LYS A 579 -0.40 -35.63 -24.13
N VAL A 580 -0.12 -34.47 -24.71
CA VAL A 580 -1.10 -33.39 -24.92
C VAL A 580 -1.34 -33.23 -26.40
N ASP A 581 -2.60 -33.24 -26.81
CA ASP A 581 -3.01 -32.86 -28.16
C ASP A 581 -3.41 -31.38 -28.16
N VAL A 582 -2.93 -30.61 -29.14
CA VAL A 582 -3.13 -29.17 -29.23
C VAL A 582 -3.73 -28.83 -30.59
N GLN A 583 -4.78 -28.00 -30.57
CA GLN A 583 -5.25 -27.25 -31.73
C GLN A 583 -4.94 -25.78 -31.52
N ALA A 584 -4.23 -25.17 -32.45
CA ALA A 584 -3.87 -23.77 -32.39
C ALA A 584 -4.28 -23.01 -33.66
N LYS A 585 -4.99 -21.90 -33.49
CA LYS A 585 -5.36 -21.00 -34.59
C LYS A 585 -4.41 -19.82 -34.63
N ILE A 586 -3.66 -19.68 -35.71
CA ILE A 586 -2.66 -18.63 -35.86
C ILE A 586 -3.31 -17.34 -36.37
N HIS A 587 -3.23 -16.28 -35.59
CA HIS A 587 -3.78 -14.98 -35.95
C HIS A 587 -2.76 -14.10 -36.68
N LYS A 588 -1.50 -14.06 -36.21
CA LYS A 588 -0.44 -13.22 -36.79
C LYS A 588 0.94 -13.81 -36.57
N ILE A 589 1.86 -13.48 -37.47
CA ILE A 589 3.28 -13.86 -37.41
C ILE A 589 4.13 -12.61 -37.64
N PHE A 590 5.21 -12.49 -36.88
CA PHE A 590 6.15 -11.40 -37.01
C PHE A 590 7.59 -11.91 -37.06
N LYS A 591 8.33 -11.49 -38.08
CA LYS A 591 9.75 -11.81 -38.23
C LYS A 591 10.59 -10.99 -37.27
N SER A 592 11.51 -11.66 -36.58
CA SER A 592 12.54 -10.97 -35.81
C SER A 592 13.38 -10.05 -36.70
N ARG A 593 13.60 -8.82 -36.24
CA ARG A 593 14.46 -7.83 -36.87
C ARG A 593 15.64 -7.58 -35.95
N HIS A 594 16.80 -8.09 -36.35
CA HIS A 594 18.05 -7.79 -35.68
C HIS A 594 18.42 -6.33 -35.89
N VAL A 595 18.68 -5.61 -34.81
CA VAL A 595 19.14 -4.22 -34.85
C VAL A 595 20.46 -4.15 -34.10
N SER A 596 21.52 -3.81 -34.83
CA SER A 596 22.89 -3.92 -34.33
C SER A 596 23.33 -2.70 -33.53
N ASN A 597 22.65 -1.56 -33.68
CA ASN A 597 22.89 -0.33 -32.92
C ASN A 597 21.72 0.67 -33.02
N LEU A 598 21.75 1.70 -32.17
CA LEU A 598 20.72 2.77 -32.13
C LEU A 598 20.59 3.56 -33.44
N ALA A 599 21.67 3.70 -34.23
CA ALA A 599 21.60 4.41 -35.50
C ALA A 599 20.90 3.57 -36.60
N GLU A 600 20.99 2.24 -36.53
CA GLU A 600 20.20 1.32 -37.34
C GLU A 600 18.73 1.36 -36.90
N PHE A 601 18.45 1.35 -35.60
CA PHE A 601 17.08 1.53 -35.06
C PHE A 601 16.41 2.80 -35.59
N ARG A 602 17.08 3.96 -35.55
CA ARG A 602 16.53 5.24 -36.07
C ARG A 602 16.16 5.22 -37.55
N ARG A 603 16.69 4.26 -38.32
CA ARG A 603 16.38 4.06 -39.74
C ARG A 603 15.36 2.94 -39.96
N LEU A 604 15.12 2.12 -38.94
CA LEU A 604 14.14 1.05 -38.95
C LEU A 604 12.74 1.68 -38.93
N ARG A 605 11.94 1.36 -39.95
CA ARG A 605 10.51 1.70 -39.98
C ARG A 605 9.72 0.41 -39.93
N ILE A 606 9.28 0.06 -38.72
CA ILE A 606 8.36 -1.05 -38.51
C ILE A 606 6.96 -0.48 -38.43
N GLU A 607 6.10 -0.92 -39.34
CA GLU A 607 4.67 -0.63 -39.33
C GLU A 607 3.95 -1.98 -39.30
N ASN A 608 3.44 -2.35 -38.13
CA ASN A 608 2.64 -3.55 -37.91
C ASN A 608 1.17 -3.15 -37.78
N HIS A 609 0.25 -4.04 -38.18
CA HIS A 609 -1.18 -3.79 -38.15
C HIS A 609 -1.94 -4.81 -37.29
N TYR A 610 -2.55 -4.35 -36.21
CA TYR A 610 -3.27 -5.17 -35.24
C TYR A 610 -4.77 -5.08 -35.45
N LYS A 611 -5.33 -5.93 -36.32
CA LYS A 611 -6.77 -6.03 -36.53
C LYS A 611 -7.31 -7.33 -35.95
N PHE A 612 -8.17 -7.22 -34.94
CA PHE A 612 -8.84 -8.34 -34.29
C PHE A 612 -10.36 -8.09 -34.22
N GLN A 613 -11.14 -9.16 -34.21
CA GLN A 613 -12.60 -9.06 -34.23
C GLN A 613 -13.21 -8.83 -32.84
N ASP A 614 -12.57 -9.35 -31.78
CA ASP A 614 -13.11 -9.36 -30.41
C ASP A 614 -12.24 -8.52 -29.47
N LEU A 615 -12.49 -7.21 -29.48
CA LEU A 615 -11.76 -6.24 -28.65
C LEU A 615 -12.08 -6.36 -27.16
N ASP A 616 -13.29 -6.81 -26.80
CA ASP A 616 -13.68 -7.01 -25.40
C ASP A 616 -12.89 -8.16 -24.77
N LEU A 617 -12.72 -9.27 -25.50
CA LEU A 617 -11.91 -10.38 -25.01
C LEU A 617 -10.42 -10.00 -24.91
N LEU A 618 -9.89 -9.24 -25.87
CA LEU A 618 -8.52 -8.72 -25.80
C LEU A 618 -8.31 -7.84 -24.56
N ARG A 619 -9.27 -6.96 -24.25
CA ARG A 619 -9.21 -6.11 -23.04
C ARG A 619 -8.99 -6.93 -21.78
N ASP A 620 -9.65 -8.08 -21.69
CA ASP A 620 -9.67 -8.89 -20.48
C ASP A 620 -8.49 -9.90 -20.42
N GLN A 621 -7.85 -10.22 -21.55
CA GLN A 621 -6.81 -11.26 -21.64
C GLN A 621 -5.41 -10.75 -22.00
N ASN A 622 -5.29 -9.68 -22.80
CA ASN A 622 -4.02 -9.16 -23.28
C ASN A 622 -4.08 -7.65 -23.52
N GLU A 623 -3.73 -6.89 -22.49
CA GLU A 623 -3.82 -5.43 -22.48
C GLU A 623 -2.92 -4.75 -23.55
N ILE A 624 -1.76 -5.34 -23.86
CA ILE A 624 -0.83 -4.83 -24.87
C ILE A 624 -1.45 -4.97 -26.28
N LEU A 625 -1.93 -6.16 -26.62
CA LEU A 625 -2.59 -6.39 -27.91
C LEU A 625 -3.88 -5.59 -28.04
N TYR A 626 -4.63 -5.43 -26.95
CA TYR A 626 -5.81 -4.57 -26.92
C TYR A 626 -5.46 -3.12 -27.28
N TYR A 627 -4.42 -2.54 -26.67
CA TYR A 627 -3.96 -1.19 -27.01
C TYR A 627 -3.53 -1.07 -28.47
N LEU A 628 -2.71 -2.00 -28.97
CA LEU A 628 -2.25 -2.02 -30.35
C LEU A 628 -3.43 -2.11 -31.33
N ALA A 629 -4.44 -2.91 -31.00
CA ALA A 629 -5.65 -3.04 -31.80
C ALA A 629 -6.51 -1.76 -31.80
N LEU A 630 -6.62 -1.07 -30.66
CA LEU A 630 -7.28 0.23 -30.57
C LEU A 630 -6.54 1.30 -31.38
N ARG A 631 -5.21 1.32 -31.32
CA ARG A 631 -4.36 2.25 -32.09
C ARG A 631 -4.61 2.16 -33.58
N ASP A 632 -4.75 0.94 -34.09
CA ASP A 632 -4.90 0.66 -35.51
C ASP A 632 -6.38 0.60 -35.96
N SER A 633 -7.31 0.82 -35.02
CA SER A 633 -8.74 0.87 -35.31
C SER A 633 -9.13 2.17 -36.00
N ASP A 634 -10.14 2.08 -36.86
CA ASP A 634 -10.74 3.26 -37.48
C ASP A 634 -11.39 4.17 -36.42
N THR A 635 -11.08 5.46 -36.48
CA THR A 635 -11.57 6.43 -35.47
C THR A 635 -13.10 6.59 -35.46
N GLU A 636 -13.80 6.42 -36.60
CA GLU A 636 -15.27 6.43 -36.61
C GLU A 636 -15.84 5.16 -36.00
N ALA A 637 -15.19 4.00 -36.21
CA ALA A 637 -15.58 2.76 -35.57
C ALA A 637 -15.46 2.86 -34.04
N LEU A 638 -14.38 3.47 -33.52
CA LEU A 638 -14.19 3.72 -32.09
C LEU A 638 -15.29 4.61 -31.51
N LEU A 639 -15.72 5.68 -32.22
CA LEU A 639 -16.81 6.55 -31.76
C LEU A 639 -18.14 5.81 -31.57
N ARG A 640 -18.37 4.73 -32.33
CA ARG A 640 -19.57 3.89 -32.20
C ARG A 640 -19.50 2.93 -31.00
N ALA A 641 -18.31 2.75 -30.41
CA ALA A 641 -18.06 1.95 -29.22
C ALA A 641 -17.45 2.81 -28.10
N PRO A 642 -18.27 3.58 -27.34
CA PRO A 642 -17.77 4.55 -26.36
C PRO A 642 -16.81 3.96 -25.31
N SER A 643 -16.99 2.71 -24.91
CA SER A 643 -16.09 2.01 -23.98
C SER A 643 -14.66 1.89 -24.54
N HIS A 644 -14.52 1.46 -25.80
CA HIS A 644 -13.23 1.34 -26.47
C HIS A 644 -12.61 2.71 -26.78
N PHE A 645 -13.43 3.70 -27.17
CA PHE A 645 -12.98 5.08 -27.36
C PHE A 645 -12.36 5.65 -26.08
N LEU A 646 -13.07 5.54 -24.95
CA LEU A 646 -12.57 6.03 -23.66
C LEU A 646 -11.37 5.22 -23.16
N ALA A 647 -11.34 3.90 -23.39
CA ALA A 647 -10.18 3.06 -23.07
C ALA A 647 -8.94 3.48 -23.87
N TYR A 648 -9.08 3.75 -25.17
CA TYR A 648 -7.97 4.21 -25.99
C TYR A 648 -7.49 5.59 -25.54
N LEU A 649 -8.42 6.51 -25.29
CA LEU A 649 -8.11 7.83 -24.77
C LEU A 649 -7.37 7.77 -23.43
N HIS A 650 -7.82 6.90 -22.53
CA HIS A 650 -7.18 6.65 -21.24
C HIS A 650 -5.74 6.18 -21.42
N LYS A 651 -5.48 5.24 -22.35
CA LYS A 651 -4.13 4.76 -22.66
C LYS A 651 -3.24 5.86 -23.23
N LEU A 652 -3.73 6.60 -24.23
CA LEU A 652 -3.00 7.73 -24.82
C LEU A 652 -2.64 8.80 -23.78
N ALA A 653 -3.55 9.07 -22.84
CA ALA A 653 -3.33 10.03 -21.78
C ALA A 653 -2.26 9.57 -20.78
N LYS A 654 -2.26 8.29 -20.37
CA LYS A 654 -1.16 7.69 -19.59
C LYS A 654 0.18 7.79 -20.30
N LEU A 655 0.19 7.57 -21.62
CA LEU A 655 1.39 7.66 -22.47
C LEU A 655 1.84 9.10 -22.77
N GLY A 656 1.17 10.13 -22.25
CA GLY A 656 1.55 11.52 -22.49
C GLY A 656 1.28 12.01 -23.93
N LYS A 657 0.46 11.29 -24.71
CA LYS A 657 0.18 11.58 -26.13
C LYS A 657 -0.88 12.68 -26.31
N ARG A 658 -0.59 13.89 -25.82
CA ARG A 658 -1.51 15.04 -25.79
C ARG A 658 -2.13 15.36 -27.15
N GLN A 659 -1.33 15.36 -28.22
CA GLN A 659 -1.83 15.68 -29.56
C GLN A 659 -2.81 14.63 -30.09
N GLN A 660 -2.57 13.34 -29.84
CA GLN A 660 -3.48 12.27 -30.26
C GLN A 660 -4.79 12.33 -29.46
N VAL A 661 -4.73 12.63 -28.16
CA VAL A 661 -5.92 12.92 -27.34
C VAL A 661 -6.69 14.12 -27.91
N ALA A 662 -6.01 15.20 -28.31
CA ALA A 662 -6.67 16.36 -28.93
C ALA A 662 -7.35 16.00 -30.26
N ASN A 663 -6.74 15.14 -31.08
CA ASN A 663 -7.34 14.65 -32.32
C ASN A 663 -8.63 13.85 -32.05
N LEU A 664 -8.63 12.98 -31.03
CA LEU A 664 -9.84 12.26 -30.60
C LEU A 664 -10.90 13.21 -30.03
N ALA A 665 -10.48 14.21 -29.23
CA ALA A 665 -11.39 15.21 -28.67
C ALA A 665 -12.10 16.03 -29.76
N ALA A 666 -11.42 16.31 -30.87
CA ALA A 666 -12.02 17.02 -32.00
C ALA A 666 -13.23 16.28 -32.61
N LEU A 667 -13.25 14.95 -32.56
CA LEU A 667 -14.36 14.12 -33.07
C LEU A 667 -15.64 14.21 -32.23
N VAL A 668 -15.50 14.59 -30.96
CA VAL A 668 -16.60 14.77 -30.01
C VAL A 668 -16.87 16.24 -29.69
N LYS A 669 -16.23 17.16 -30.42
CA LYS A 669 -16.47 18.60 -30.28
C LYS A 669 -17.94 18.92 -30.53
N GLY A 670 -18.51 19.78 -29.68
CA GLY A 670 -19.94 20.13 -29.73
C GLY A 670 -20.88 19.04 -29.18
N LYS A 671 -20.36 17.97 -28.57
CA LYS A 671 -21.15 16.95 -27.85
C LYS A 671 -20.83 17.02 -26.35
N PRO A 672 -21.56 17.83 -25.55
CA PRO A 672 -21.21 18.11 -24.15
C PRO A 672 -21.02 16.86 -23.28
N THR A 673 -21.89 15.86 -23.41
CA THR A 673 -21.79 14.59 -22.66
C THR A 673 -20.52 13.82 -22.97
N ALA A 674 -20.14 13.73 -24.25
CA ALA A 674 -18.94 13.02 -24.67
C ALA A 674 -17.65 13.78 -24.30
N LEU A 675 -17.67 15.11 -24.43
CA LEU A 675 -16.57 15.96 -23.99
C LEU A 675 -16.35 15.91 -22.47
N ASN A 676 -17.45 15.87 -21.70
CA ASN A 676 -17.39 15.67 -20.26
C ASN A 676 -16.84 14.28 -19.90
N ALA A 677 -17.28 13.21 -20.57
CA ALA A 677 -16.75 11.85 -20.33
C ALA A 677 -15.25 11.75 -20.68
N LEU A 678 -14.80 12.43 -21.74
CA LEU A 678 -13.39 12.58 -22.09
C LEU A 678 -12.61 13.28 -20.98
N ALA A 679 -13.09 14.43 -20.52
CA ALA A 679 -12.45 15.17 -19.44
C ALA A 679 -12.42 14.37 -18.13
N ASP A 680 -13.51 13.67 -17.79
CA ASP A 680 -13.57 12.75 -16.64
C ASP A 680 -12.52 11.62 -16.78
N THR A 681 -12.33 11.08 -17.99
CA THR A 681 -11.30 10.05 -18.25
C THR A 681 -9.88 10.61 -18.08
N LEU A 682 -9.63 11.87 -18.43
CA LEU A 682 -8.33 12.52 -18.19
C LEU A 682 -8.06 12.73 -16.69
N ILE A 683 -9.11 12.95 -15.89
CA ILE A 683 -9.00 13.03 -14.43
C ILE A 683 -8.58 11.68 -13.83
N THR A 684 -9.11 10.56 -14.32
CA THR A 684 -8.76 9.23 -13.76
C THR A 684 -7.29 8.86 -13.95
N VAL A 685 -6.60 9.50 -14.89
CA VAL A 685 -5.15 9.33 -15.14
C VAL A 685 -4.31 10.51 -14.65
N GLY A 686 -4.90 11.41 -13.86
CA GLY A 686 -4.18 12.55 -13.27
C GLY A 686 -3.76 13.65 -14.25
N LYS A 687 -4.28 13.69 -15.49
CA LYS A 687 -4.01 14.76 -16.47
C LYS A 687 -4.97 15.93 -16.27
N TYR A 688 -4.90 16.54 -15.09
CA TYR A 688 -5.80 17.60 -14.64
C TYR A 688 -5.74 18.86 -15.53
N ASP A 689 -4.56 19.21 -16.05
CA ASP A 689 -4.38 20.35 -16.94
C ASP A 689 -5.09 20.13 -18.28
N TRP A 690 -5.02 18.91 -18.84
CA TRP A 690 -5.71 18.56 -20.09
C TRP A 690 -7.21 18.55 -19.86
N ALA A 691 -7.67 17.92 -18.78
CA ALA A 691 -9.09 17.87 -18.42
C ALA A 691 -9.67 19.28 -18.28
N LEU A 692 -8.93 20.20 -17.65
CA LEU A 692 -9.34 21.59 -17.45
C LEU A 692 -9.58 22.32 -18.79
N GLU A 693 -8.79 22.06 -19.83
CA GLU A 693 -8.99 22.65 -21.16
C GLU A 693 -10.33 22.24 -21.79
N TYR A 694 -10.75 20.99 -21.57
CA TYR A 694 -12.01 20.48 -22.09
C TYR A 694 -13.21 20.88 -21.24
N TYR A 695 -13.07 20.95 -19.91
CA TYR A 695 -14.13 21.51 -19.06
C TYR A 695 -14.42 22.97 -19.37
N LYS A 696 -13.41 23.77 -19.74
CA LYS A 696 -13.58 25.16 -20.16
C LYS A 696 -14.31 25.32 -21.51
N GLN A 697 -14.38 24.26 -22.32
CA GLN A 697 -15.09 24.26 -23.60
C GLN A 697 -16.57 23.88 -23.47
N LEU A 698 -17.01 23.42 -22.30
CA LEU A 698 -18.43 23.18 -22.04
C LEU A 698 -19.13 24.53 -21.94
N GLU A 699 -19.98 24.85 -22.92
CA GLU A 699 -20.65 26.15 -23.07
C GLU A 699 -21.64 26.49 -21.94
N GLU A 700 -22.00 25.51 -21.12
CA GLU A 700 -22.91 25.71 -20.00
C GLU A 700 -22.10 26.08 -18.73
N GLU A 701 -22.31 27.29 -18.21
CA GLU A 701 -21.88 27.73 -16.86
C GLU A 701 -22.65 26.97 -15.75
N LEU A 702 -22.77 25.65 -15.89
CA LEU A 702 -23.38 24.81 -14.88
C LEU A 702 -22.46 24.76 -13.65
N PRO A 703 -23.00 24.93 -12.43
CA PRO A 703 -22.25 24.77 -11.19
C PRO A 703 -21.43 23.48 -11.12
N SER A 704 -21.95 22.37 -11.67
CA SER A 704 -21.26 21.08 -11.71
C SER A 704 -20.01 21.07 -12.60
N SER A 705 -20.03 21.79 -13.74
CA SER A 705 -18.87 21.93 -14.63
C SER A 705 -17.79 22.78 -13.97
N MET A 706 -18.19 23.93 -13.41
CA MET A 706 -17.27 24.81 -12.68
C MET A 706 -16.62 24.08 -11.49
N LEU A 707 -17.36 23.27 -10.75
CA LEU A 707 -16.83 22.49 -9.64
C LEU A 707 -15.74 21.49 -10.07
N LYS A 708 -15.89 20.87 -11.25
CA LYS A 708 -14.85 20.01 -11.83
C LYS A 708 -13.61 20.82 -12.20
N GLN A 709 -13.76 22.01 -12.77
CA GLN A 709 -12.63 22.92 -13.03
C GLN A 709 -11.89 23.29 -11.74
N VAL A 710 -12.62 23.64 -10.68
CA VAL A 710 -12.06 23.94 -9.35
C VAL A 710 -11.22 22.76 -8.84
N ARG A 711 -11.74 21.54 -8.94
CA ARG A 711 -11.00 20.33 -8.53
C ARG A 711 -9.72 20.11 -9.34
N CYS A 712 -9.75 20.33 -10.66
CA CYS A 712 -8.53 20.28 -11.49
C CYS A 712 -7.48 21.28 -10.99
N LEU A 713 -7.90 22.53 -10.76
CA LEU A 713 -7.01 23.60 -10.32
C LEU A 713 -6.36 23.30 -8.96
N LEU A 714 -7.11 22.70 -8.03
CA LEU A 714 -6.56 22.27 -6.75
C LEU A 714 -5.46 21.20 -6.92
N GLN A 715 -5.67 20.25 -7.81
CA GLN A 715 -4.68 19.20 -8.10
C GLN A 715 -3.45 19.74 -8.84
N LEU A 716 -3.62 20.80 -9.63
CA LEU A 716 -2.52 21.51 -10.29
C LEU A 716 -1.77 22.48 -9.37
N GLY A 717 -2.08 22.51 -8.07
CA GLY A 717 -1.44 23.43 -7.13
C GLY A 717 -1.78 24.90 -7.39
N GLN A 718 -2.96 25.18 -7.97
CA GLN A 718 -3.46 26.52 -8.26
C GLN A 718 -4.66 26.89 -7.35
N PRO A 719 -4.50 26.89 -6.02
CA PRO A 719 -5.63 27.02 -5.10
C PRO A 719 -6.24 28.43 -5.09
N GLU A 720 -5.47 29.48 -5.38
CA GLU A 720 -5.96 30.85 -5.54
C GLU A 720 -6.97 30.95 -6.69
N GLU A 721 -6.65 30.36 -7.85
CA GLU A 721 -7.55 30.33 -9.01
C GLU A 721 -8.77 29.44 -8.75
N ALA A 722 -8.54 28.28 -8.12
CA ALA A 722 -9.62 27.39 -7.70
C ALA A 722 -10.63 28.14 -6.82
N LEU A 723 -10.15 28.90 -5.83
CA LEU A 723 -11.00 29.69 -4.94
C LEU A 723 -11.72 30.82 -5.70
N ARG A 724 -11.07 31.50 -6.64
CA ARG A 724 -11.72 32.53 -7.47
C ARG A 724 -12.91 31.96 -8.24
N ILE A 725 -12.74 30.81 -8.90
CA ILE A 725 -13.87 30.16 -9.60
C ILE A 725 -14.92 29.69 -8.60
N MET A 726 -14.50 29.12 -7.47
CA MET A 726 -15.40 28.65 -6.42
C MET A 726 -16.32 29.76 -5.87
N ASP A 727 -15.82 30.99 -5.72
CA ASP A 727 -16.58 32.15 -5.26
C ASP A 727 -17.69 32.59 -6.25
N HIS A 728 -17.64 32.16 -7.51
CA HIS A 728 -18.68 32.42 -8.52
C HIS A 728 -19.75 31.32 -8.56
N ILE A 729 -19.51 30.17 -7.92
CA ILE A 729 -20.48 29.09 -7.83
C ILE A 729 -21.41 29.39 -6.64
N PRO A 730 -22.74 29.47 -6.84
CA PRO A 730 -23.68 29.68 -5.75
C PRO A 730 -23.49 28.63 -4.64
N GLU A 731 -23.38 29.08 -3.39
CA GLU A 731 -23.17 28.19 -2.26
C GLU A 731 -24.31 27.18 -2.13
N SER A 732 -23.96 25.89 -2.11
CA SER A 732 -24.89 24.77 -2.10
C SER A 732 -24.62 23.87 -0.89
N SER A 733 -25.67 23.31 -0.29
CA SER A 733 -25.55 22.30 0.77
C SER A 733 -25.13 20.91 0.26
N ASP A 734 -24.91 20.78 -1.05
CA ASP A 734 -24.42 19.55 -1.65
C ASP A 734 -23.02 19.17 -1.13
N LEU A 735 -22.82 17.88 -0.86
CA LEU A 735 -21.57 17.37 -0.28
C LEU A 735 -20.38 17.64 -1.20
N ALA A 736 -20.52 17.40 -2.51
CA ALA A 736 -19.44 17.60 -3.46
C ALA A 736 -19.01 19.06 -3.53
N PHE A 737 -19.95 20.01 -3.43
CA PHE A 737 -19.65 21.43 -3.32
C PHE A 737 -18.88 21.74 -2.02
N GLN A 738 -19.40 21.34 -0.87
CA GLN A 738 -18.84 21.68 0.44
C GLN A 738 -17.44 21.08 0.66
N GLU A 739 -17.20 19.86 0.17
CA GLU A 739 -15.86 19.24 0.17
C GLU A 739 -14.86 20.02 -0.68
N THR A 740 -15.27 20.45 -1.87
CA THR A 740 -14.40 21.21 -2.76
C THR A 740 -14.09 22.58 -2.16
N LEU A 741 -15.08 23.24 -1.55
CA LEU A 741 -14.90 24.52 -0.87
C LEU A 741 -13.90 24.38 0.28
N LEU A 742 -14.04 23.30 1.06
CA LEU A 742 -13.15 23.01 2.17
C LEU A 742 -11.72 22.82 1.70
N GLN A 743 -11.53 22.07 0.62
CA GLN A 743 -10.22 21.86 0.01
C GLN A 743 -9.63 23.19 -0.51
N CYS A 744 -10.43 24.02 -1.19
CA CYS A 744 -10.01 25.36 -1.63
C CYS A 744 -9.54 26.21 -0.46
N LEU A 745 -10.32 26.29 0.62
CA LEU A 745 -9.95 27.10 1.79
C LEU A 745 -8.68 26.57 2.46
N LYS A 746 -8.56 25.26 2.67
CA LYS A 746 -7.36 24.66 3.28
C LYS A 746 -6.09 24.94 2.48
N SER A 747 -6.19 24.99 1.16
CA SER A 747 -5.03 25.22 0.28
C SER A 747 -4.74 26.69 0.01
N ALA A 748 -5.76 27.52 -0.23
CA ALA A 748 -5.60 28.93 -0.61
C ALA A 748 -5.58 29.90 0.59
N LYS A 749 -6.36 29.58 1.63
CA LYS A 749 -6.56 30.45 2.82
C LYS A 749 -6.52 29.59 4.09
N PRO A 750 -5.39 28.93 4.40
CA PRO A 750 -5.29 27.99 5.52
C PRO A 750 -5.63 28.60 6.90
N GLU A 751 -5.50 29.93 7.04
CA GLU A 751 -5.86 30.69 8.25
C GLU A 751 -7.35 31.08 8.29
N SER A 752 -8.17 30.59 7.36
CA SER A 752 -9.59 30.92 7.31
C SER A 752 -10.33 30.33 8.50
N ASN A 753 -10.95 31.19 9.30
CA ASN A 753 -11.83 30.82 10.41
C ASN A 753 -13.07 30.00 9.97
N ARG A 754 -13.35 29.88 8.67
CA ARG A 754 -14.40 29.01 8.11
C ARG A 754 -14.01 27.53 8.08
N ILE A 755 -12.72 27.20 8.08
CA ILE A 755 -12.27 25.81 7.87
C ILE A 755 -12.83 24.87 8.95
N PRO A 756 -12.70 25.16 10.27
CA PRO A 756 -13.16 24.22 11.29
C PRO A 756 -14.67 23.95 11.23
N SER A 757 -15.48 25.00 11.02
CA SER A 757 -16.94 24.83 10.92
C SER A 757 -17.36 24.09 9.66
N LEU A 758 -16.63 24.28 8.56
CA LEU A 758 -16.86 23.59 7.30
C LEU A 758 -16.43 22.12 7.33
N GLU A 759 -15.32 21.78 7.98
CA GLU A 759 -14.93 20.38 8.22
C GLU A 759 -16.03 19.62 8.95
N HIS A 760 -16.53 20.22 10.03
CA HIS A 760 -17.64 19.69 10.81
C HIS A 760 -18.91 19.53 9.96
N HIS A 761 -19.23 20.53 9.12
CA HIS A 761 -20.38 20.47 8.22
C HIS A 761 -20.26 19.37 7.16
N VAL A 762 -19.10 19.26 6.50
CA VAL A 762 -18.81 18.21 5.52
C VAL A 762 -18.93 16.83 6.15
N LEU A 763 -18.39 16.63 7.36
CA LEU A 763 -18.52 15.37 8.08
C LEU A 763 -19.99 15.01 8.34
N ASN A 764 -20.81 15.98 8.76
CA ASN A 764 -22.26 15.77 8.91
C ASN A 764 -22.93 15.37 7.60
N LEU A 765 -22.60 16.04 6.49
CA LEU A 765 -23.15 15.70 5.17
C LEU A 765 -22.77 14.27 4.75
N LYS A 766 -21.52 13.84 5.00
CA LYS A 766 -21.09 12.45 4.76
C LYS A 766 -21.92 11.44 5.53
N VAL A 767 -22.13 11.69 6.82
CA VAL A 767 -22.92 10.81 7.69
C VAL A 767 -24.39 10.79 7.24
N ASN A 768 -24.98 11.95 6.93
CA ASN A 768 -26.36 12.05 6.43
C ASN A 768 -26.54 11.34 5.08
N ALA A 769 -25.58 11.47 4.16
CA ALA A 769 -25.60 10.77 2.88
C ALA A 769 -25.48 9.25 3.06
N ALA A 770 -24.70 8.79 4.06
CA ALA A 770 -24.61 7.37 4.39
C ALA A 770 -25.93 6.84 4.98
N LEU A 771 -26.55 7.57 5.91
CA LEU A 771 -27.88 7.26 6.47
C LEU A 771 -28.98 7.24 5.39
N GLY A 772 -28.93 8.17 4.43
CA GLY A 772 -29.85 8.20 3.29
C GLY A 772 -29.71 6.96 2.38
N ARG A 773 -28.47 6.52 2.11
CA ARG A 773 -28.22 5.29 1.34
C ARG A 773 -28.70 4.03 2.08
N GLU A 774 -28.55 3.99 3.39
CA GLU A 774 -29.00 2.87 4.23
C GLU A 774 -30.53 2.72 4.21
N THR A 775 -31.28 3.82 4.25
CA THR A 775 -32.74 3.80 4.14
C THR A 775 -33.24 3.39 2.75
N ALA A 776 -32.49 3.73 1.69
CA ALA A 776 -32.77 3.30 0.31
C ALA A 776 -32.38 1.83 0.05
N SER A 777 -31.31 1.35 0.67
CA SER A 777 -30.79 -0.02 0.57
C SER A 777 -31.47 -0.97 1.57
N ARG A 778 -32.76 -1.26 1.35
CA ARG A 778 -33.43 -2.41 2.02
C ARG A 778 -33.25 -3.74 1.28
N ARG A 779 -32.55 -3.74 0.14
CA ARG A 779 -32.25 -4.92 -0.65
C ARG A 779 -30.83 -4.80 -1.19
N SER A 780 -30.08 -5.89 -1.05
CA SER A 780 -28.67 -6.13 -1.43
C SER A 780 -27.61 -5.31 -0.70
N GLN A 781 -26.96 -5.94 0.29
CA GLN A 781 -25.53 -5.74 0.51
C GLN A 781 -24.86 -7.10 0.39
N SER A 782 -24.04 -7.26 -0.65
CA SER A 782 -23.33 -8.49 -1.05
C SER A 782 -21.90 -8.53 -0.49
N GLY A 783 -21.64 -7.90 0.65
CA GLY A 783 -20.34 -7.94 1.32
C GLY A 783 -20.27 -9.08 2.33
N LEU A 784 -19.10 -9.69 2.46
CA LEU A 784 -18.83 -10.62 3.57
C LEU A 784 -18.99 -9.85 4.90
N PRO A 785 -19.62 -10.45 5.93
CA PRO A 785 -19.78 -9.79 7.22
C PRO A 785 -18.40 -9.50 7.85
N PRO A 786 -18.30 -8.45 8.70
CA PRO A 786 -17.07 -8.18 9.43
C PRO A 786 -16.76 -9.34 10.37
N LEU A 787 -15.48 -9.56 10.63
CA LEU A 787 -15.06 -10.49 11.67
C LEU A 787 -15.47 -9.94 13.04
N VAL A 788 -15.92 -10.83 13.92
CA VAL A 788 -16.34 -10.50 15.27
C VAL A 788 -15.48 -11.29 16.25
N HIS A 789 -14.90 -10.58 17.21
CA HIS A 789 -14.07 -11.16 18.27
C HIS A 789 -14.76 -11.02 19.62
N GLY A 790 -14.49 -11.94 20.53
CA GLY A 790 -15.00 -11.93 21.91
C GLY A 790 -16.47 -12.37 22.07
N GLU A 791 -17.11 -12.86 21.00
CA GLU A 791 -18.38 -13.61 21.13
C GLU A 791 -18.11 -14.93 21.85
N THR A 792 -18.87 -15.19 22.92
CA THR A 792 -18.98 -16.55 23.47
C THR A 792 -20.01 -17.33 22.64
N GLU A 793 -19.67 -18.57 22.25
CA GLU A 793 -20.62 -19.53 21.68
C GLU A 793 -21.89 -19.72 22.53
#